data_AF-A0A2G3L6L3-F1
#
_entry.id   AF-A0A2G3L6L3-F1
#
_cell.length_a   1.000
_cell.length_b   1.000
_cell.length_c   1.000
_cell.angle_alpha   90.00
_cell.angle_beta   90.00
_cell.angle_gamma   90.00
#
_symmetry.space_group_name_H-M   'P 1'
#
loop_
_entity.id
_entity.type
_entity.pdbx_description
1 polymer ?
#
loop_
_entity_poly.entity_id
_entity_poly.type
_entity_poly.pdbx_seq_one_letter_code
_entity_poly.pdbx_strand_id
1 'polypeptide(L)'
;MPVPVLESAAYSAPQGELEQALAAIWSVLLGVQRVGREDNFFALGGHSLLATRLVSRLRGTLQCELPLRTVFAAPTLAALAAAIGVHREEGLHAEALPALLPLPRSGAPMALSLAQQRLWLVERLAATASATYNMGATVRLTGPLQVPALQAALNWLVARHENLRSRYPEQDGDPQVEIAAQLQLDLPVTDLRHLPLATREAAAAEAVRADARLPFDLVHGPVLRASLLRMEDEQYLLQFAMHHMVADGWSVGILADELAHGYAAHCLGEAPRLPSLPLQYADYAAWQRAVLDGPAGRRQAAFWREALAGAPVLLPLPLDFPRAPVASHAGAELRFVLPAALVARVEALARQQQATPFMVLLASFQWLLHRLTLADDIVIGTDVAGRCHSDLEGLIGFFVNVLPLRSRIAAGDDFNALLAQARRTTLDAFEHQDLPFDRIVEAAGTPRDRRWNPLVQLLFVLQNTPAGQLAMPGIDAVILPPLERSSKFDMALFLEPRADGALAAEWVYASALFRPDSVARLADAWLGLLDRALAAPATPLIHFSVPAHKDIMDSTPVTPFAAGKLDGLKKKMPLAGARPAPRAAIRQGPLQAGRDFPQLIEPASDDLDPVAWARGQREFIDATLRRHGGIVFRGFGLRTAQEFESFAEAIDAQLYGEYADLPKKEGGKKTYRSTPYPEQQMILFHNESAHLDRWPRKQWFFCELPSPVGGATPIVDCREMLRRLPAEVAETFERKQLMYVRTFTDKFDVSWRDFYRTDDRAEVEARCAAAGIECRWLENDTLQTRTICPAVIRHPMTGERSFFNQVQLHHIYFLEPEVREDLLAMVGIERMPRHVYYGDGTPIGDDVMRLVGELYEACAVRFAWQQGDVVMLDNMLAAHARDPFQGPRKIVVAMSELLGRAQLAQGGAA
;
A
#
# COMPACT_ATOMS: atom_id res chain seq x y z
N MET A 1 7.90 -19.98 -26.37
CA MET A 1 9.29 -20.34 -26.74
C MET A 1 9.71 -21.55 -25.92
N PRO A 2 10.65 -22.39 -26.40
CA PRO A 2 11.15 -23.50 -25.61
C PRO A 2 11.87 -22.97 -24.36
N VAL A 3 11.73 -23.69 -23.25
CA VAL A 3 12.41 -23.46 -21.98
C VAL A 3 13.91 -23.36 -22.24
N PRO A 4 14.64 -22.37 -21.69
CA PRO A 4 16.08 -22.34 -21.80
C PRO A 4 16.65 -23.54 -21.05
N VAL A 5 17.27 -24.46 -21.79
CA VAL A 5 18.10 -25.52 -21.21
C VAL A 5 19.38 -24.82 -20.76
N LEU A 6 19.57 -24.69 -19.45
CA LEU A 6 20.86 -24.33 -18.86
C LEU A 6 21.87 -25.39 -19.31
N GLU A 7 22.92 -24.99 -20.03
CA GLU A 7 24.11 -25.83 -20.20
C GLU A 7 24.69 -26.08 -18.81
N SER A 8 24.36 -27.23 -18.21
CA SER A 8 25.07 -27.73 -17.03
C SER A 8 26.51 -27.98 -17.46
N ALA A 9 27.48 -27.38 -16.76
CA ALA A 9 28.84 -27.91 -16.76
C ALA A 9 28.76 -29.44 -16.57
N ALA A 10 29.54 -30.19 -17.33
CA ALA A 10 29.50 -31.66 -17.27
C ALA A 10 29.67 -32.12 -15.82
N TYR A 11 28.67 -32.84 -15.29
CA TYR A 11 28.64 -33.27 -13.90
C TYR A 11 29.92 -34.03 -13.53
N SER A 12 30.67 -33.49 -12.58
CA SER A 12 31.82 -34.15 -11.95
C SER A 12 31.47 -34.45 -10.49
N ALA A 13 31.68 -35.69 -10.06
CA ALA A 13 31.39 -36.09 -8.68
C ALA A 13 32.34 -35.41 -7.67
N PRO A 14 31.85 -35.05 -6.46
CA PRO A 14 32.70 -34.61 -5.34
C PRO A 14 33.79 -35.63 -5.00
N GLN A 15 35.01 -35.17 -4.78
CA GLN A 15 36.20 -35.98 -4.50
C GLN A 15 36.71 -35.78 -3.06
N GLY A 16 36.98 -36.88 -2.37
CA GLY A 16 37.45 -36.86 -0.98
C GLY A 16 36.35 -36.54 0.04
N GLU A 17 36.66 -36.72 1.33
CA GLU A 17 35.69 -36.59 2.42
C GLU A 17 35.13 -35.18 2.55
N LEU A 18 35.97 -34.15 2.33
CA LEU A 18 35.58 -32.76 2.51
C LEU A 18 34.60 -32.28 1.44
N GLU A 19 34.85 -32.56 0.15
CA GLU A 19 33.91 -32.19 -0.92
C GLU A 19 32.58 -32.96 -0.77
N GLN A 20 32.61 -34.23 -0.34
CA GLN A 20 31.41 -35.02 -0.09
C GLN A 20 30.56 -34.48 1.06
N ALA A 21 31.20 -34.15 2.19
CA ALA A 21 30.53 -33.52 3.33
C ALA A 21 29.93 -32.16 2.95
N LEU A 22 30.69 -31.34 2.22
CA LEU A 22 30.22 -30.04 1.74
C LEU A 22 29.05 -30.17 0.76
N ALA A 23 29.10 -31.15 -0.16
CA ALA A 23 28.03 -31.42 -1.12
C ALA A 23 26.73 -31.86 -0.42
N ALA A 24 26.83 -32.65 0.66
CA ALA A 24 25.68 -33.02 1.47
C ALA A 24 25.04 -31.80 2.15
N ILE A 25 25.87 -30.90 2.72
CA ILE A 25 25.39 -29.65 3.32
C ILE A 25 24.71 -28.77 2.27
N TRP A 26 25.33 -28.59 1.09
CA TRP A 26 24.78 -27.79 -0.01
C TRP A 26 23.47 -28.36 -0.54
N SER A 27 23.37 -29.68 -0.72
CA SER A 27 22.14 -30.33 -1.20
C SER A 27 20.95 -30.02 -0.29
N VAL A 28 21.15 -30.07 1.03
CA VAL A 28 20.11 -29.74 2.02
C VAL A 28 19.80 -28.24 2.03
N LEU A 29 20.82 -27.37 1.97
CA LEU A 29 20.61 -25.92 2.03
C LEU A 29 19.94 -25.34 0.77
N LEU A 30 20.32 -25.85 -0.41
CA LEU A 30 19.85 -25.36 -1.70
C LEU A 30 18.62 -26.12 -2.21
N GLY A 31 18.23 -27.22 -1.55
CA GLY A 31 17.11 -28.05 -1.97
C GLY A 31 17.34 -28.79 -3.30
N VAL A 32 18.60 -29.07 -3.65
CA VAL A 32 18.98 -29.76 -4.89
C VAL A 32 19.35 -31.22 -4.61
N GLN A 33 18.97 -32.13 -5.52
CA GLN A 33 19.21 -33.57 -5.32
C GLN A 33 20.68 -33.97 -5.42
N ARG A 34 21.45 -33.27 -6.27
CA ARG A 34 22.86 -33.58 -6.53
C ARG A 34 23.63 -32.28 -6.70
N VAL A 35 24.81 -32.20 -6.09
CA VAL A 35 25.79 -31.11 -6.23
C VAL A 35 27.06 -31.70 -6.84
N GLY A 36 27.45 -31.16 -7.98
CA GLY A 36 28.69 -31.44 -8.67
C GLY A 36 29.87 -30.65 -8.10
N ARG A 37 31.07 -31.13 -8.39
CA ARG A 37 32.34 -30.56 -7.95
C ARG A 37 32.58 -29.12 -8.43
N GLU A 38 32.19 -28.85 -9.67
CA GLU A 38 32.35 -27.54 -10.31
C GLU A 38 31.09 -26.68 -10.19
N ASP A 39 30.06 -27.15 -9.47
CA ASP A 39 28.83 -26.39 -9.29
C ASP A 39 29.11 -25.16 -8.44
N ASN A 40 28.54 -24.03 -8.86
CA ASN A 40 28.66 -22.75 -8.19
C ASN A 40 27.47 -22.55 -7.22
N PHE A 41 27.77 -22.23 -5.96
CA PHE A 41 26.79 -22.03 -4.89
C PHE A 41 25.66 -21.07 -5.28
N PHE A 42 26.03 -19.93 -5.85
CA PHE A 42 25.10 -18.86 -6.22
C PHE A 42 24.35 -19.19 -7.51
N ALA A 43 24.96 -19.96 -8.42
CA ALA A 43 24.28 -20.45 -9.63
C ALA A 43 23.21 -21.50 -9.32
N LEU A 44 23.38 -22.26 -8.23
CA LEU A 44 22.40 -23.22 -7.73
C LEU A 44 21.28 -22.58 -6.88
N GLY A 45 21.16 -21.25 -6.88
CA GLY A 45 20.15 -20.52 -6.10
C GLY A 45 20.62 -20.08 -4.71
N GLY A 46 21.91 -20.25 -4.39
CA GLY A 46 22.50 -19.72 -3.17
C GLY A 46 22.45 -18.19 -3.11
N HIS A 47 22.15 -17.65 -1.93
CA HIS A 47 22.17 -16.21 -1.64
C HIS A 47 22.83 -15.96 -0.28
N SER A 48 23.02 -14.69 0.09
CA SER A 48 23.80 -14.31 1.28
C SER A 48 23.32 -14.96 2.58
N LEU A 49 22.01 -15.12 2.77
CA LEU A 49 21.44 -15.80 3.94
C LEU A 49 21.78 -17.31 3.94
N LEU A 50 21.72 -17.99 2.80
CA LEU A 50 22.15 -19.40 2.69
C LEU A 50 23.66 -19.53 2.88
N ALA A 51 24.45 -18.55 2.44
CA ALA A 51 25.89 -18.54 2.68
C ALA A 51 26.23 -18.35 4.16
N THR A 52 25.51 -17.49 4.89
CA THR A 52 25.61 -17.36 6.35
C THR A 52 25.24 -18.67 7.06
N ARG A 53 24.15 -19.33 6.62
CA ARG A 53 23.75 -20.65 7.15
C ARG A 53 24.79 -21.74 6.84
N LEU A 54 25.40 -21.69 5.66
CA LEU A 54 26.49 -22.58 5.29
C LEU A 54 27.68 -22.42 6.25
N VAL A 55 28.17 -21.19 6.48
CA VAL A 55 29.26 -20.91 7.42
C VAL A 55 28.93 -21.42 8.83
N SER A 56 27.71 -21.18 9.30
CA SER A 56 27.24 -21.69 10.59
C SER A 56 27.28 -23.22 10.67
N ARG A 57 26.77 -23.92 9.65
CA ARG A 57 26.79 -25.40 9.61
C ARG A 57 28.20 -25.94 9.52
N LEU A 58 29.11 -25.29 8.80
CA LEU A 58 30.52 -25.68 8.72
C LEU A 58 31.20 -25.57 10.10
N ARG A 59 30.88 -24.54 10.88
CA ARG A 59 31.35 -24.40 12.28
C ARG A 59 30.88 -25.56 13.14
N GLY A 60 29.60 -25.93 13.06
CA GLY A 60 29.04 -27.02 13.87
C GLY A 60 29.47 -28.43 13.46
N THR A 61 29.55 -28.71 12.15
CA THR A 61 29.79 -30.07 11.63
C THR A 61 31.26 -30.38 11.34
N LEU A 62 32.02 -29.38 10.87
CA LEU A 62 33.42 -29.55 10.47
C LEU A 62 34.40 -28.81 11.40
N GLN A 63 33.91 -28.16 12.46
CA GLN A 63 34.71 -27.37 13.41
C GLN A 63 35.62 -26.35 12.72
N CYS A 64 35.16 -25.80 11.60
CA CYS A 64 35.89 -24.83 10.79
C CYS A 64 35.19 -23.48 10.86
N GLU A 65 35.93 -22.45 11.26
CA GLU A 65 35.47 -21.07 11.15
C GLU A 65 35.92 -20.51 9.80
N LEU A 66 34.95 -20.10 8.99
CA LEU A 66 35.19 -19.59 7.65
C LEU A 66 34.59 -18.19 7.52
N PRO A 67 35.37 -17.17 7.14
CA PRO A 67 34.82 -15.86 6.81
C PRO A 67 33.78 -15.98 5.69
N LEU A 68 32.67 -15.23 5.79
CA LEU A 68 31.62 -15.26 4.77
C LEU A 68 32.17 -14.86 3.39
N ARG A 69 33.10 -13.90 3.36
CA ARG A 69 33.80 -13.49 2.14
C ARG A 69 34.50 -14.65 1.40
N THR A 70 34.92 -15.70 2.11
CA THR A 70 35.59 -16.85 1.49
C THR A 70 34.61 -17.67 0.64
N VAL A 71 33.33 -17.78 1.03
CA VAL A 71 32.28 -18.41 0.22
C VAL A 71 32.07 -17.65 -1.09
N PHE A 72 32.16 -16.32 -1.07
CA PHE A 72 32.06 -15.48 -2.27
C PHE A 72 33.32 -15.53 -3.14
N ALA A 73 34.50 -15.65 -2.54
CA ALA A 73 35.77 -15.73 -3.25
C ALA A 73 36.00 -17.11 -3.90
N ALA A 74 35.50 -18.18 -3.26
CA ALA A 74 35.60 -19.56 -3.71
C ALA A 74 34.19 -20.18 -3.90
N PRO A 75 33.43 -19.75 -4.92
CA PRO A 75 32.00 -20.06 -5.01
C PRO A 75 31.69 -21.46 -5.55
N THR A 76 32.67 -22.21 -6.05
CA THR A 76 32.49 -23.59 -6.52
C THR A 76 32.77 -24.59 -5.40
N LEU A 77 32.09 -25.74 -5.38
CA LEU A 77 32.29 -26.77 -4.34
C LEU A 77 33.78 -27.13 -4.14
N ALA A 78 34.53 -27.39 -5.22
CA ALA A 78 35.96 -27.71 -5.15
C ALA A 78 36.80 -26.58 -4.56
N ALA A 79 36.63 -25.35 -5.05
CA ALA A 79 37.37 -24.20 -4.56
C ALA A 79 37.07 -23.92 -3.08
N LEU A 80 35.82 -24.05 -2.64
CA LEU A 80 35.45 -23.87 -1.25
C LEU A 80 36.06 -24.95 -0.35
N ALA A 81 36.05 -26.21 -0.80
CA ALA A 81 36.72 -27.30 -0.10
C ALA A 81 38.22 -27.06 0.02
N ALA A 82 38.88 -26.58 -1.04
CA ALA A 82 40.30 -26.22 -1.00
C ALA A 82 40.58 -25.07 -0.01
N ALA A 83 39.75 -24.03 -0.01
CA ALA A 83 39.87 -22.92 0.94
C ALA A 83 39.68 -23.36 2.40
N ILE A 84 38.73 -24.25 2.66
CA ILE A 84 38.55 -24.87 3.98
C ILE A 84 39.79 -25.67 4.38
N GLY A 85 40.39 -26.42 3.44
CA GLY A 85 41.64 -27.15 3.67
C GLY A 85 42.76 -26.23 4.15
N VAL A 86 43.00 -25.12 3.43
CA VAL A 86 44.00 -24.10 3.80
C VAL A 86 43.73 -23.52 5.19
N HIS A 87 42.49 -23.10 5.48
CA HIS A 87 42.16 -22.53 6.79
C HIS A 87 42.31 -23.53 7.95
N ARG A 88 42.09 -24.83 7.71
CA ARG A 88 42.36 -25.88 8.71
C ARG A 88 43.85 -26.07 8.98
N GLU A 89 44.69 -25.94 7.94
CA GLU A 89 46.16 -26.02 8.07
C GLU A 89 46.76 -24.77 8.73
N GLU A 90 46.18 -23.59 8.48
CA GLU A 90 46.59 -22.31 9.09
C GLU A 90 46.26 -22.19 10.59
N GLY A 91 45.57 -23.17 11.17
CA GLY A 91 45.28 -23.18 12.61
C GLY A 91 44.33 -22.07 13.07
N LEU A 92 43.51 -21.52 12.17
CA LEU A 92 42.37 -20.65 12.49
C LEU A 92 41.32 -21.49 13.22
N HIS A 93 41.57 -21.78 14.49
CA HIS A 93 40.60 -22.42 15.37
C HIS A 93 39.48 -21.43 15.66
N ALA A 94 38.23 -21.91 15.53
CA ALA A 94 37.06 -21.13 15.90
C ALA A 94 37.22 -20.61 17.32
N GLU A 95 36.96 -19.32 17.55
CA GLU A 95 36.91 -18.82 18.92
C GLU A 95 35.85 -19.61 19.69
N ALA A 96 36.20 -20.10 20.87
CA ALA A 96 35.31 -20.90 21.69
C ALA A 96 34.17 -20.01 22.21
N LEU A 97 33.12 -19.86 21.42
CA LEU A 97 31.86 -19.27 21.85
C LEU A 97 31.24 -20.17 22.93
N PRO A 98 30.52 -19.60 23.91
CA PRO A 98 29.68 -20.39 24.82
C PRO A 98 28.79 -21.36 24.04
N ALA A 99 28.66 -22.59 24.54
CA ALA A 99 27.78 -23.57 23.95
C ALA A 99 26.31 -23.16 24.14
N LEU A 100 25.50 -23.29 23.08
CA LEU A 100 24.05 -23.12 23.15
C LEU A 100 23.43 -24.39 23.73
N LEU A 101 23.01 -24.33 24.99
CA LEU A 101 22.52 -25.48 25.76
C LEU A 101 21.16 -25.17 26.40
N PRO A 102 20.30 -26.18 26.60
CA PRO A 102 19.01 -25.99 27.28
C PRO A 102 19.20 -25.62 28.75
N LEU A 103 18.45 -24.62 29.22
CA LEU A 103 18.44 -24.16 30.60
C LEU A 103 17.35 -24.86 31.44
N PRO A 104 17.58 -25.07 32.74
CA PRO A 104 16.53 -25.49 33.66
C PRO A 104 15.38 -24.45 33.69
N ARG A 105 14.13 -24.90 33.52
CA ARG A 105 12.93 -24.04 33.61
C ARG A 105 12.45 -23.78 35.03
N SER A 106 12.89 -24.60 35.97
CA SER A 106 12.65 -24.43 37.40
C SER A 106 13.83 -23.69 38.04
N GLY A 107 13.63 -22.49 38.57
CA GLY A 107 14.68 -21.75 39.26
C GLY A 107 14.61 -20.23 39.08
N ALA A 108 15.78 -19.60 38.96
CA ALA A 108 15.97 -18.16 38.83
C ALA A 108 15.24 -17.57 37.61
N PRO A 109 14.85 -16.29 37.68
CA PRO A 109 14.19 -15.62 36.57
C PRO A 109 15.05 -15.58 35.31
N MET A 110 14.43 -15.80 34.15
CA MET A 110 15.10 -15.81 32.86
C MET A 110 15.17 -14.40 32.28
N ALA A 111 16.35 -14.02 31.78
CA ALA A 111 16.54 -12.72 31.16
C ALA A 111 15.95 -12.67 29.75
N LEU A 112 15.44 -11.50 29.36
CA LEU A 112 15.05 -11.22 27.97
C LEU A 112 16.30 -11.24 27.07
N SER A 113 16.10 -11.60 25.80
CA SER A 113 17.10 -11.28 24.78
C SER A 113 17.27 -9.76 24.70
N LEU A 114 18.41 -9.28 24.20
CA LEU A 114 18.64 -7.83 24.12
C LEU A 114 17.61 -7.13 23.22
N ALA A 115 17.13 -7.82 22.18
CA ALA A 115 16.08 -7.33 21.30
C ALA A 115 14.72 -7.24 22.00
N GLN A 116 14.35 -8.25 22.79
CA GLN A 116 13.14 -8.23 23.61
C GLN A 116 13.21 -7.14 24.70
N GLN A 117 14.36 -6.97 25.35
CA GLN A 117 14.55 -5.94 26.38
C GLN A 117 14.31 -4.53 25.81
N ARG A 118 14.74 -4.28 24.57
CA ARG A 118 14.47 -3.01 23.89
C ARG A 118 12.97 -2.81 23.62
N LEU A 119 12.28 -3.80 23.06
CA LEU A 119 10.83 -3.69 22.81
C LEU A 119 10.07 -3.43 24.12
N TRP A 120 10.44 -4.12 25.19
CA TRP A 120 9.87 -3.87 26.52
C TRP A 120 10.09 -2.43 26.99
N LEU A 121 11.30 -1.88 26.81
CA LEU A 121 11.60 -0.49 27.18
C LEU A 121 10.80 0.50 26.32
N VAL A 122 10.65 0.25 25.03
CA VAL A 122 9.85 1.10 24.12
C VAL A 122 8.39 1.14 24.57
N GLU A 123 7.79 -0.01 24.88
CA GLU A 123 6.42 -0.09 25.39
C GLU A 123 6.26 0.63 26.74
N ARG A 124 7.25 0.51 27.65
CA ARG A 124 7.23 1.23 28.94
C ARG A 124 7.35 2.75 28.82
N LEU A 125 8.13 3.22 27.85
CA LEU A 125 8.35 4.65 27.63
C LEU A 125 7.22 5.30 26.80
N ALA A 126 6.36 4.50 26.17
CA ALA A 126 5.19 5.00 25.47
C ALA A 126 4.20 5.63 26.48
N ALA A 127 3.69 6.81 26.16
CA ALA A 127 2.73 7.51 27.01
C ALA A 127 1.36 6.80 27.08
N THR A 128 1.05 5.96 26.08
CA THR A 128 -0.18 5.18 25.97
C THR A 128 0.15 3.80 25.39
N ALA A 129 -0.58 2.78 25.82
CA ALA A 129 -0.47 1.43 25.24
C ALA A 129 -0.65 1.47 23.71
N SER A 130 0.24 0.78 22.98
CA SER A 130 0.31 0.88 21.53
C SER A 130 0.14 -0.48 20.85
N ALA A 131 -0.51 -0.49 19.69
CA ALA A 131 -0.60 -1.66 18.82
C ALA A 131 0.52 -1.68 17.76
N THR A 132 1.51 -0.79 17.85
CA THR A 132 2.57 -0.60 16.83
C THR A 132 3.40 -1.87 16.57
N TYR A 133 3.55 -2.71 17.59
CA TYR A 133 4.28 -3.99 17.49
C TYR A 133 3.37 -5.22 17.45
N ASN A 134 2.07 -5.04 17.16
CA ASN A 134 1.21 -6.17 16.86
C ASN A 134 1.57 -6.78 15.49
N MET A 135 1.62 -8.11 15.45
CA MET A 135 1.73 -8.92 14.24
C MET A 135 0.40 -9.64 14.06
N GLY A 136 -0.48 -9.08 13.22
CA GLY A 136 -1.81 -9.60 12.95
C GLY A 136 -1.98 -10.09 11.52
N ALA A 137 -2.77 -11.15 11.33
CA ALA A 137 -3.22 -11.64 10.04
C ALA A 137 -4.72 -11.96 10.10
N THR A 138 -5.43 -11.68 9.02
CA THR A 138 -6.79 -12.18 8.81
C THR A 138 -6.77 -13.18 7.67
N VAL A 139 -7.23 -14.40 7.93
CA VAL A 139 -7.27 -15.48 6.95
C VAL A 139 -8.71 -15.83 6.66
N ARG A 140 -9.10 -15.75 5.39
CA ARG A 140 -10.38 -16.29 4.91
C ARG A 140 -10.24 -17.79 4.74
N LEU A 141 -11.07 -18.54 5.45
CA LEU A 141 -11.15 -20.00 5.39
C LEU A 141 -12.47 -20.38 4.71
N THR A 142 -12.40 -21.11 3.60
CA THR A 142 -13.58 -21.58 2.86
C THR A 142 -13.60 -23.10 2.80
N GLY A 143 -14.68 -23.72 3.27
CA GLY A 143 -14.88 -25.17 3.31
C GLY A 143 -15.42 -25.67 4.67
N PRO A 144 -15.55 -26.99 4.85
CA PRO A 144 -16.12 -27.61 6.05
C PRO A 144 -15.17 -27.55 7.27
N LEU A 145 -14.98 -26.36 7.83
CA LEU A 145 -14.05 -26.10 8.93
C LEU A 145 -14.46 -26.81 10.23
N GLN A 146 -13.65 -27.76 10.68
CA GLN A 146 -13.73 -28.33 12.04
C GLN A 146 -13.16 -27.37 13.10
N VAL A 147 -13.98 -26.48 13.64
CA VAL A 147 -13.58 -25.49 14.67
C VAL A 147 -12.87 -26.12 15.88
N PRO A 148 -13.35 -27.24 16.47
CA PRO A 148 -12.65 -27.87 17.59
C PRO A 148 -11.23 -28.35 17.23
N ALA A 149 -11.02 -28.84 16.01
CA ALA A 149 -9.70 -29.26 15.54
C ALA A 149 -8.75 -28.06 15.37
N LEU A 150 -9.27 -26.91 14.90
CA LEU A 150 -8.49 -25.67 14.79
C LEU A 150 -8.09 -25.14 16.18
N GLN A 151 -9.01 -25.12 17.14
CA GLN A 151 -8.70 -24.72 18.52
C GLN A 151 -7.69 -25.67 19.17
N ALA A 152 -7.82 -26.98 18.96
CA ALA A 152 -6.86 -27.96 19.45
C ALA A 152 -5.46 -27.76 18.83
N ALA A 153 -5.40 -27.47 17.53
CA ALA A 153 -4.14 -27.20 16.82
C ALA A 153 -3.43 -25.94 17.36
N LEU A 154 -4.18 -24.85 17.60
CA LEU A 154 -3.64 -23.64 18.21
C LEU A 154 -3.08 -23.91 19.62
N ASN A 155 -3.82 -24.67 20.43
CA ASN A 155 -3.37 -25.03 21.79
C ASN A 155 -2.16 -25.95 21.80
N TRP A 156 -2.07 -26.90 20.86
CA TRP A 156 -0.89 -27.71 20.67
C TRP A 156 0.34 -26.86 20.30
N LEU A 157 0.17 -25.87 19.43
CA LEU A 157 1.22 -24.95 19.01
C LEU A 157 1.71 -24.07 20.19
N VAL A 158 0.78 -23.56 21.01
CA VAL A 158 1.10 -22.83 22.26
C VAL A 158 1.84 -23.71 23.28
N ALA A 159 1.47 -24.98 23.39
CA ALA A 159 2.17 -25.91 24.28
C ALA A 159 3.60 -26.23 23.79
N ARG A 160 3.78 -26.34 22.47
CA ARG A 160 5.05 -26.69 21.81
C ARG A 160 6.09 -25.57 21.87
N HIS A 161 5.68 -24.32 21.70
CA HIS A 161 6.59 -23.16 21.69
C HIS A 161 6.47 -22.36 22.98
N GLU A 162 7.49 -22.42 23.83
CA GLU A 162 7.52 -21.74 25.13
C GLU A 162 7.24 -20.25 25.00
N ASN A 163 7.78 -19.62 23.96
CA ASN A 163 7.67 -18.18 23.78
C ASN A 163 6.23 -17.71 23.58
N LEU A 164 5.34 -18.56 23.06
CA LEU A 164 3.91 -18.22 22.90
C LEU A 164 3.12 -18.30 24.20
N ARG A 165 3.68 -18.88 25.26
CA ARG A 165 3.11 -18.91 26.61
C ARG A 165 3.95 -18.11 27.61
N SER A 166 4.77 -17.20 27.11
CA SER A 166 5.59 -16.29 27.90
C SER A 166 4.89 -14.96 28.19
N ARG A 167 5.17 -14.40 29.36
CA ARG A 167 4.88 -13.01 29.74
C ARG A 167 6.14 -12.33 30.29
N TYR A 168 6.09 -11.01 30.41
CA TYR A 168 7.26 -10.16 30.62
C TYR A 168 7.10 -9.21 31.83
N PRO A 169 7.03 -9.75 33.05
CA PRO A 169 6.91 -8.93 34.25
C PRO A 169 8.19 -8.16 34.55
N GLU A 170 8.05 -7.14 35.40
CA GLU A 170 9.15 -6.41 36.02
C GLU A 170 9.40 -6.99 37.42
N GLN A 171 10.65 -7.26 37.75
CA GLN A 171 11.07 -7.58 39.12
C GLN A 171 12.31 -6.77 39.46
N ASP A 172 12.26 -6.03 40.57
CA ASP A 172 13.36 -5.19 41.05
C ASP A 172 13.90 -4.17 40.02
N GLY A 173 13.05 -3.74 39.08
CA GLY A 173 13.41 -2.79 38.01
C GLY A 173 13.87 -3.44 36.71
N ASP A 174 14.11 -4.74 36.71
CA ASP A 174 14.57 -5.49 35.54
C ASP A 174 13.44 -6.30 34.87
N PRO A 175 13.37 -6.31 33.53
CA PRO A 175 12.42 -7.16 32.83
C PRO A 175 12.85 -8.62 32.88
N GLN A 176 11.88 -9.51 33.06
CA GLN A 176 12.10 -10.96 33.10
C GLN A 176 11.15 -11.69 32.16
N VAL A 177 11.51 -12.92 31.80
CA VAL A 177 10.62 -13.83 31.06
C VAL A 177 10.05 -14.83 32.04
N GLU A 178 8.73 -14.86 32.13
CA GLU A 178 8.02 -15.92 32.85
C GLU A 178 7.23 -16.79 31.87
N ILE A 179 7.54 -18.08 31.86
CA ILE A 179 6.96 -19.06 30.93
C ILE A 179 5.90 -19.85 31.67
N ALA A 180 4.62 -19.68 31.32
CA ALA A 180 3.52 -20.39 31.96
C ALA A 180 3.58 -21.89 31.67
N ALA A 181 3.50 -22.78 32.67
CA ALA A 181 3.59 -24.22 32.46
C ALA A 181 2.54 -24.77 31.47
N GLN A 182 1.34 -24.18 31.49
CA GLN A 182 0.26 -24.44 30.56
C GLN A 182 -0.46 -23.13 30.25
N LEU A 183 -0.91 -22.96 29.01
CA LEU A 183 -1.78 -21.88 28.57
C LEU A 183 -2.79 -22.47 27.59
N GLN A 184 -4.08 -22.22 27.82
CA GLN A 184 -5.13 -22.55 26.85
C GLN A 184 -5.56 -21.26 26.17
N LEU A 185 -5.43 -21.22 24.84
CA LEU A 185 -5.91 -20.16 23.99
C LEU A 185 -7.38 -20.42 23.63
N ASP A 186 -8.22 -19.45 23.95
CA ASP A 186 -9.62 -19.45 23.53
C ASP A 186 -9.73 -19.06 22.06
N LEU A 187 -10.69 -19.70 21.36
CA LEU A 187 -11.05 -19.39 19.98
C LEU A 187 -12.52 -18.99 19.90
N PRO A 188 -12.89 -17.77 20.35
CA PRO A 188 -14.27 -17.30 20.29
C PRO A 188 -14.78 -17.27 18.85
N VAL A 189 -16.02 -17.72 18.65
CA VAL A 189 -16.71 -17.72 17.36
C VAL A 189 -17.84 -16.71 17.39
N THR A 190 -17.74 -15.66 16.57
CA THR A 190 -18.81 -14.67 16.38
C THR A 190 -19.58 -15.01 15.12
N ASP A 191 -20.86 -15.33 15.25
CA ASP A 191 -21.72 -15.67 14.12
C ASP A 191 -22.37 -14.44 13.51
N LEU A 192 -21.97 -14.07 12.28
CA LEU A 192 -22.48 -12.91 11.57
C LEU A 192 -23.50 -13.29 10.48
N ARG A 193 -23.82 -14.58 10.31
CA ARG A 193 -24.76 -15.07 9.27
C ARG A 193 -26.16 -14.48 9.41
N HIS A 194 -26.56 -14.10 10.62
CA HIS A 194 -27.85 -13.48 10.91
C HIS A 194 -28.00 -12.07 10.32
N LEU A 195 -26.90 -11.41 9.94
CA LEU A 195 -26.90 -10.06 9.36
C LEU A 195 -27.08 -10.09 7.83
N PRO A 196 -27.72 -9.07 7.24
CA PRO A 196 -27.70 -8.85 5.79
C PRO A 196 -26.26 -8.68 5.27
N LEU A 197 -25.99 -9.09 4.03
CA LEU A 197 -24.63 -9.17 3.47
C LEU A 197 -23.80 -7.88 3.66
N ALA A 198 -24.33 -6.71 3.27
CA ALA A 198 -23.60 -5.45 3.38
C ALA A 198 -23.26 -5.08 4.84
N THR A 199 -24.19 -5.32 5.76
CA THR A 199 -23.98 -5.10 7.21
C THR A 199 -23.00 -6.12 7.79
N ARG A 200 -23.04 -7.36 7.30
CA ARG A 200 -22.14 -8.44 7.69
C ARG A 200 -20.69 -8.12 7.35
N GLU A 201 -20.44 -7.69 6.11
CA GLU A 201 -19.11 -7.28 5.64
C GLU A 201 -18.59 -6.08 6.43
N ALA A 202 -19.44 -5.08 6.70
CA ALA A 202 -19.08 -3.92 7.51
C ALA A 202 -18.73 -4.31 8.96
N ALA A 203 -19.52 -5.18 9.58
CA ALA A 203 -19.28 -5.68 10.94
C ALA A 203 -17.98 -6.49 11.02
N ALA A 204 -17.71 -7.34 10.03
CA ALA A 204 -16.46 -8.08 9.94
C ALA A 204 -15.25 -7.15 9.78
N ALA A 205 -15.34 -6.13 8.92
CA ALA A 205 -14.28 -5.14 8.75
C ALA A 205 -14.01 -4.33 10.03
N GLU A 206 -15.05 -3.98 10.78
CA GLU A 206 -14.90 -3.30 12.06
C GLU A 206 -14.22 -4.21 13.10
N ALA A 207 -14.64 -5.48 13.20
CA ALA A 207 -14.00 -6.44 14.08
C ALA A 207 -12.51 -6.65 13.76
N VAL A 208 -12.15 -6.65 12.47
CA VAL A 208 -10.75 -6.71 12.01
C VAL A 208 -9.97 -5.47 12.42
N ARG A 209 -10.53 -4.26 12.26
CA ARG A 209 -9.89 -3.01 12.67
C ARG A 209 -9.74 -2.91 14.20
N ALA A 210 -10.77 -3.31 14.95
CA ALA A 210 -10.76 -3.32 16.40
C ALA A 210 -9.68 -4.26 16.94
N ASP A 211 -9.57 -5.47 16.39
CA ASP A 211 -8.51 -6.42 16.76
C ASP A 211 -7.11 -5.87 16.42
N ALA A 212 -6.91 -5.31 15.23
CA ALA A 212 -5.60 -4.76 14.85
C ALA A 212 -5.11 -3.65 15.80
N ARG A 213 -6.04 -2.82 16.31
CA ARG A 213 -5.76 -1.68 17.19
C ARG A 213 -5.67 -2.04 18.68
N LEU A 214 -6.03 -3.26 19.07
CA LEU A 214 -6.01 -3.70 20.47
C LEU A 214 -4.55 -3.96 20.93
N PRO A 215 -3.97 -3.16 21.84
CA PRO A 215 -2.62 -3.41 22.35
C PRO A 215 -2.56 -4.69 23.19
N PHE A 216 -1.37 -5.30 23.29
CA PHE A 216 -1.13 -6.41 24.20
C PHE A 216 -0.60 -5.90 25.54
N ASP A 217 -1.03 -6.53 26.63
CA ASP A 217 -0.40 -6.38 27.94
C ASP A 217 0.76 -7.37 28.07
N LEU A 218 2.00 -6.86 27.98
CA LEU A 218 3.20 -7.68 28.08
C LEU A 218 3.44 -8.24 29.48
N VAL A 219 2.93 -7.60 30.53
CA VAL A 219 3.17 -7.97 31.94
C VAL A 219 2.28 -9.13 32.32
N HIS A 220 0.99 -9.06 32.00
CA HIS A 220 0.01 -10.08 32.39
C HIS A 220 -0.22 -11.15 31.32
N GLY A 221 -0.04 -10.81 30.03
CA GLY A 221 -0.32 -11.71 28.92
C GLY A 221 -1.79 -12.15 28.85
N PRO A 222 -2.12 -13.13 27.98
CA PRO A 222 -1.26 -13.73 26.97
C PRO A 222 -0.92 -12.73 25.84
N VAL A 223 0.25 -12.89 25.23
CA VAL A 223 0.76 -12.00 24.15
C VAL A 223 0.45 -12.53 22.74
N LEU A 224 -0.62 -13.31 22.65
CA LEU A 224 -1.26 -13.79 21.43
C LEU A 224 -2.78 -13.91 21.65
N ARG A 225 -3.54 -13.82 20.56
CA ARG A 225 -4.99 -13.98 20.53
C ARG A 225 -5.46 -14.51 19.18
N ALA A 226 -6.59 -15.19 19.18
CA ALA A 226 -7.25 -15.66 17.97
C ALA A 226 -8.78 -15.52 18.11
N SER A 227 -9.47 -15.30 17.00
CA SER A 227 -10.94 -15.29 16.94
C SER A 227 -11.42 -15.75 15.56
N LEU A 228 -12.64 -16.28 15.51
CA LEU A 228 -13.31 -16.66 14.27
C LEU A 228 -14.56 -15.81 14.06
N LEU A 229 -14.70 -15.22 12.89
CA LEU A 229 -15.94 -14.63 12.41
C LEU A 229 -16.58 -15.58 11.42
N ARG A 230 -17.77 -16.09 11.72
CA ARG A 230 -18.51 -16.96 10.79
C ARG A 230 -19.33 -16.09 9.85
N MET A 231 -18.92 -16.06 8.58
CA MET A 231 -19.50 -15.24 7.52
C MET A 231 -20.65 -15.97 6.82
N GLU A 232 -20.46 -17.24 6.51
CA GLU A 232 -21.45 -18.14 5.90
C GLU A 232 -21.36 -19.52 6.54
N ASP A 233 -22.14 -20.49 6.06
CA ASP A 233 -22.09 -21.87 6.57
C ASP A 233 -20.70 -22.49 6.50
N GLU A 234 -19.98 -22.24 5.39
CA GLU A 234 -18.64 -22.76 5.10
C GLU A 234 -17.61 -21.64 4.89
N GLN A 235 -17.89 -20.40 5.31
CA GLN A 235 -16.95 -19.29 5.19
C GLN A 235 -16.68 -18.64 6.54
N TYR A 236 -15.39 -18.55 6.89
CA TYR A 236 -14.92 -17.99 8.14
C TYR A 236 -13.79 -16.99 7.89
N LEU A 237 -13.65 -16.01 8.77
CA LEU A 237 -12.45 -15.19 8.90
C LEU A 237 -11.76 -15.55 10.22
N LEU A 238 -10.59 -16.16 10.13
CA LEU A 238 -9.69 -16.37 11.26
C LEU A 238 -8.85 -15.11 11.45
N GLN A 239 -9.06 -14.43 12.58
CA GLN A 239 -8.18 -13.36 13.03
C GLN A 239 -7.17 -13.98 13.98
N PHE A 240 -5.89 -13.72 13.73
CA PHE A 240 -4.81 -14.17 14.58
C PHE A 240 -3.83 -13.02 14.78
N ALA A 241 -3.54 -12.68 16.02
CA ALA A 241 -2.61 -11.62 16.36
C ALA A 241 -1.68 -12.06 17.49
N MET A 242 -0.41 -11.66 17.41
CA MET A 242 0.59 -11.84 18.47
C MET A 242 1.49 -10.62 18.55
N HIS A 243 2.16 -10.42 19.68
CA HIS A 243 3.11 -9.32 19.81
C HIS A 243 4.46 -9.67 19.17
N HIS A 244 5.14 -8.71 18.55
CA HIS A 244 6.46 -8.90 17.93
C HIS A 244 7.56 -9.34 18.93
N MET A 245 7.27 -9.24 20.24
CA MET A 245 8.11 -9.77 21.32
C MET A 245 8.28 -11.29 21.26
N VAL A 246 7.26 -12.01 20.76
CA VAL A 246 7.23 -13.48 20.75
C VAL A 246 7.52 -14.11 19.40
N ALA A 247 7.49 -13.33 18.32
CA ALA A 247 7.63 -13.83 16.96
C ALA A 247 8.22 -12.79 16.01
N ASP A 248 8.69 -13.25 14.86
CA ASP A 248 9.18 -12.47 13.73
C ASP A 248 8.67 -13.04 12.40
N GLY A 249 9.04 -12.43 11.27
CA GLY A 249 8.58 -12.87 9.95
C GLY A 249 8.92 -14.34 9.63
N TRP A 250 10.07 -14.83 10.09
CA TRP A 250 10.45 -16.25 9.96
C TRP A 250 9.53 -17.15 10.80
N SER A 251 9.20 -16.72 12.01
CA SER A 251 8.30 -17.43 12.90
C SER A 251 6.88 -17.58 12.34
N VAL A 252 6.41 -16.63 11.53
CA VAL A 252 5.11 -16.71 10.85
C VAL A 252 5.05 -17.90 9.88
N GLY A 253 6.14 -18.17 9.15
CA GLY A 253 6.24 -19.33 8.27
C GLY A 253 6.11 -20.65 9.03
N ILE A 254 6.88 -20.78 10.12
CA ILE A 254 6.81 -21.95 11.03
C ILE A 254 5.40 -22.11 11.60
N LEU A 255 4.80 -21.00 12.05
CA LEU A 255 3.46 -21.01 12.64
C LEU A 255 2.42 -21.51 11.65
N ALA A 256 2.46 -21.06 10.39
CA ALA A 256 1.54 -21.50 9.36
C ALA A 256 1.66 -23.00 9.05
N ASP A 257 2.90 -23.49 8.87
CA ASP A 257 3.16 -24.91 8.57
C ASP A 257 2.76 -25.82 9.74
N GLU A 258 3.15 -25.46 10.96
CA GLU A 258 2.82 -26.25 12.15
C GLU A 258 1.32 -26.20 12.47
N LEU A 259 0.65 -25.06 12.28
CA LEU A 259 -0.80 -24.95 12.44
C LEU A 259 -1.56 -25.85 11.45
N ALA A 260 -1.16 -25.86 10.19
CA ALA A 260 -1.75 -26.73 9.17
C ALA A 260 -1.56 -28.22 9.53
N HIS A 261 -0.34 -28.60 9.96
CA HIS A 261 -0.04 -29.95 10.41
C HIS A 261 -0.87 -30.37 11.64
N GLY A 262 -0.95 -29.49 12.65
CA GLY A 262 -1.73 -29.71 13.85
C GLY A 262 -3.22 -29.88 13.55
N TYR A 263 -3.76 -29.03 12.66
CA TYR A 263 -5.14 -29.10 12.23
C TYR A 263 -5.45 -30.42 11.52
N ALA A 264 -4.58 -30.85 10.59
CA ALA A 264 -4.75 -32.10 9.85
C ALA A 264 -4.79 -33.32 10.79
N ALA A 265 -3.87 -33.41 11.76
CA ALA A 265 -3.84 -34.50 12.73
C ALA A 265 -5.11 -34.51 13.61
N HIS A 266 -5.54 -33.35 14.11
CA HIS A 266 -6.73 -33.28 14.95
C HIS A 266 -8.03 -33.56 14.19
N CYS A 267 -8.12 -33.26 12.89
CA CYS A 267 -9.24 -33.68 12.04
C CYS A 267 -9.38 -35.22 11.95
N LEU A 268 -8.26 -35.95 12.11
CA LEU A 268 -8.22 -37.41 12.15
C LEU A 268 -8.39 -37.98 13.57
N GLY A 269 -8.54 -37.13 14.59
CA GLY A 269 -8.56 -37.55 15.99
C GLY A 269 -7.20 -38.01 16.52
N GLU A 270 -6.11 -37.64 15.85
CA GLU A 270 -4.75 -38.00 16.23
C GLU A 270 -4.04 -36.84 16.95
N ALA A 271 -2.95 -37.17 17.66
CA ALA A 271 -2.05 -36.16 18.21
C ALA A 271 -1.00 -35.75 17.15
N PRO A 272 -0.75 -34.44 16.94
CA PRO A 272 0.25 -34.00 15.97
C PRO A 272 1.66 -34.51 16.35
N ARG A 273 2.41 -35.00 15.35
CA ARG A 273 3.77 -35.52 15.55
C ARG A 273 4.77 -34.68 14.77
N LEU A 274 5.63 -33.96 15.48
CA LEU A 274 6.83 -33.30 14.94
C LEU A 274 8.02 -33.63 15.84
N PRO A 275 9.26 -33.54 15.32
CA PRO A 275 10.45 -33.66 16.15
C PRO A 275 10.39 -32.71 17.36
N SER A 276 10.90 -33.18 18.51
CA SER A 276 11.02 -32.34 19.71
C SER A 276 11.97 -31.19 19.46
N LEU A 277 11.66 -30.00 19.98
CA LEU A 277 12.55 -28.86 19.97
C LEU A 277 13.55 -29.00 21.13
N PRO A 278 14.84 -29.28 20.88
CA PRO A 278 15.82 -29.48 21.96
C PRO A 278 16.17 -28.19 22.69
N LEU A 279 15.91 -27.05 22.06
CA LEU A 279 16.13 -25.71 22.55
C LEU A 279 14.83 -24.91 22.42
N GLN A 280 14.72 -23.85 23.20
CA GLN A 280 13.64 -22.88 23.13
C GLN A 280 14.23 -21.46 23.19
N TYR A 281 13.39 -20.46 22.99
CA TYR A 281 13.84 -19.08 22.86
C TYR A 281 14.58 -18.54 24.10
N ALA A 282 14.20 -18.96 25.31
CA ALA A 282 14.88 -18.56 26.54
C ALA A 282 16.35 -19.05 26.59
N ASP A 283 16.64 -20.21 26.00
CA ASP A 283 18.00 -20.75 25.92
C ASP A 283 18.87 -19.87 25.02
N TYR A 284 18.31 -19.46 23.87
CA TYR A 284 18.94 -18.50 22.97
C TYR A 284 19.18 -17.15 23.64
N ALA A 285 18.21 -16.62 24.37
CA ALA A 285 18.35 -15.33 25.04
C ALA A 285 19.50 -15.30 26.05
N ALA A 286 19.63 -16.34 26.86
CA ALA A 286 20.75 -16.47 27.82
C ALA A 286 22.09 -16.65 27.12
N TRP A 287 22.15 -17.51 26.10
CA TRP A 287 23.35 -17.73 25.28
C TRP A 287 23.81 -16.45 24.59
N GLN A 288 22.89 -15.71 23.96
CA GLN A 288 23.19 -14.46 23.25
C GLN A 288 23.85 -13.45 24.20
N ARG A 289 23.33 -13.31 25.42
CA ARG A 289 23.91 -12.43 26.44
C ARG A 289 25.34 -12.84 26.80
N ALA A 290 25.55 -14.12 27.10
CA ALA A 290 26.88 -14.64 27.43
C ALA A 290 27.90 -14.41 26.30
N VAL A 291 27.49 -14.56 25.04
CA VAL A 291 28.34 -14.29 23.87
C VAL A 291 28.69 -12.80 23.77
N LEU A 292 27.69 -11.92 23.91
CA LEU A 292 27.85 -10.48 23.67
C LEU A 292 28.54 -9.75 24.83
N ASP A 293 28.46 -10.26 26.05
CA ASP A 293 29.24 -9.74 27.19
C ASP A 293 30.73 -10.15 27.10
N GLY A 294 31.04 -11.14 26.26
CA GLY A 294 32.37 -11.66 26.00
C GLY A 294 33.22 -10.84 25.01
N PRO A 295 34.40 -11.36 24.62
CA PRO A 295 35.27 -10.75 23.61
C PRO A 295 34.60 -10.60 22.24
N ALA A 296 33.73 -11.54 21.87
CA ALA A 296 32.98 -11.52 20.61
C ALA A 296 32.12 -10.27 20.46
N GLY A 297 31.29 -9.96 21.46
CA GLY A 297 30.47 -8.74 21.43
C GLY A 297 31.31 -7.45 21.39
N ARG A 298 32.46 -7.40 22.10
CA ARG A 298 33.38 -6.25 22.02
C ARG A 298 33.96 -6.03 20.63
N ARG A 299 34.31 -7.10 19.90
CA ARG A 299 34.79 -6.99 18.51
C ARG A 299 33.71 -6.50 17.57
N GLN A 300 32.48 -7.03 17.69
CA GLN A 300 31.37 -6.55 16.88
C GLN A 300 31.08 -5.07 17.16
N ALA A 301 31.05 -4.65 18.43
CA ALA A 301 30.87 -3.25 18.78
C ALA A 301 32.01 -2.35 18.26
N ALA A 302 33.26 -2.84 18.26
CA ALA A 302 34.39 -2.10 17.71
C ALA A 302 34.26 -1.89 16.20
N PHE A 303 33.87 -2.93 15.45
CA PHE A 303 33.60 -2.83 14.02
C PHE A 303 32.51 -1.80 13.73
N TRP A 304 31.36 -1.89 14.39
CA TRP A 304 30.23 -0.98 14.15
C TRP A 304 30.57 0.48 14.48
N ARG A 305 31.33 0.71 15.56
CA ARG A 305 31.84 2.04 15.92
C ARG A 305 32.74 2.64 14.83
N GLU A 306 33.59 1.83 14.21
CA GLU A 306 34.47 2.29 13.13
C GLU A 306 33.71 2.49 11.81
N ALA A 307 32.89 1.51 11.41
CA ALA A 307 32.11 1.54 10.17
C ALA A 307 31.13 2.73 10.12
N LEU A 308 30.53 3.08 11.27
CA LEU A 308 29.55 4.16 11.39
C LEU A 308 30.16 5.47 11.91
N ALA A 309 31.49 5.56 12.04
CA ALA A 309 32.16 6.76 12.51
C ALA A 309 31.83 7.97 11.60
N GLY A 310 31.20 8.99 12.17
CA GLY A 310 30.75 10.18 11.43
C GLY A 310 29.65 9.89 10.40
N ALA A 311 28.84 8.84 10.59
CA ALA A 311 27.66 8.61 9.76
C ALA A 311 26.67 9.78 9.86
N PRO A 312 25.93 10.10 8.79
CA PRO A 312 24.89 11.12 8.85
C PRO A 312 23.80 10.72 9.85
N VAL A 313 23.36 11.68 10.67
CA VAL A 313 22.30 11.44 11.67
C VAL A 313 20.94 11.28 11.00
N LEU A 314 20.72 11.98 9.89
CA LEU A 314 19.45 12.03 9.18
C LEU A 314 19.72 12.19 7.68
N LEU A 315 19.13 11.31 6.87
CA LEU A 315 19.09 11.49 5.43
C LEU A 315 18.06 12.59 5.06
N PRO A 316 18.43 13.64 4.31
CA PRO A 316 17.53 14.74 3.97
C PRO A 316 16.59 14.32 2.83
N LEU A 317 15.68 13.41 3.14
CA LEU A 317 14.70 12.90 2.19
C LEU A 317 13.78 14.02 1.68
N PRO A 318 13.33 13.92 0.43
CA PRO A 318 12.34 14.82 -0.14
C PRO A 318 10.95 14.56 0.44
N LEU A 319 10.65 15.20 1.58
CA LEU A 319 9.37 15.01 2.27
C LEU A 319 8.28 15.88 1.63
N ASP A 320 7.08 15.32 1.44
CA ASP A 320 5.89 16.11 1.05
C ASP A 320 5.32 16.92 2.21
N PHE A 321 5.55 16.45 3.43
CA PHE A 321 5.07 17.05 4.67
C PHE A 321 6.21 17.18 5.69
N PRO A 322 6.23 18.25 6.50
CA PRO A 322 7.26 18.42 7.53
C PRO A 322 7.14 17.36 8.63
N ARG A 323 8.27 16.96 9.21
CA ARG A 323 8.27 16.04 10.36
C ARG A 323 7.56 16.65 11.55
N ALA A 324 6.57 15.95 12.08
CA ALA A 324 5.94 16.31 13.35
C ALA A 324 6.94 16.15 14.53
N PRO A 325 6.70 16.80 15.69
CA PRO A 325 7.55 16.68 16.88
C PRO A 325 7.67 15.25 17.45
N VAL A 326 6.71 14.39 17.12
CA VAL A 326 6.71 12.96 17.43
C VAL A 326 6.39 12.21 16.15
N ALA A 327 7.17 11.17 15.83
CA ALA A 327 6.95 10.36 14.64
C ALA A 327 5.57 9.69 14.68
N SER A 328 4.83 9.78 13.57
CA SER A 328 3.58 9.03 13.39
C SER A 328 3.88 7.66 12.80
N HIS A 329 3.19 6.64 13.28
CA HIS A 329 3.25 5.29 12.72
C HIS A 329 2.20 5.03 11.64
N ALA A 330 1.41 6.04 11.25
CA ALA A 330 0.47 5.91 10.15
C ALA A 330 1.22 5.58 8.86
N GLY A 331 0.87 4.46 8.23
CA GLY A 331 1.52 3.96 7.03
C GLY A 331 0.58 3.92 5.84
N ALA A 332 1.17 3.92 4.65
CA ALA A 332 0.52 3.51 3.42
C ALA A 332 1.49 2.62 2.63
N GLU A 333 1.00 1.94 1.60
CA GLU A 333 1.82 1.05 0.78
C GLU A 333 1.66 1.36 -0.72
N LEU A 334 2.74 1.12 -1.46
CA LEU A 334 2.74 1.04 -2.91
C LEU A 334 3.20 -0.35 -3.33
N ARG A 335 2.38 -1.07 -4.10
CA ARG A 335 2.72 -2.38 -4.66
C ARG A 335 3.01 -2.26 -6.15
N PHE A 336 4.12 -2.84 -6.58
CA PHE A 336 4.53 -2.92 -7.99
C PHE A 336 5.34 -4.19 -8.25
N VAL A 337 5.70 -4.44 -9.51
CA VAL A 337 6.40 -5.68 -9.89
C VAL A 337 7.61 -5.34 -10.73
N LEU A 338 8.76 -5.94 -10.42
CA LEU A 338 9.92 -5.98 -11.29
C LEU A 338 9.74 -7.18 -12.24
N PRO A 339 9.59 -6.95 -13.56
CA PRO A 339 9.31 -8.02 -14.51
C PRO A 339 10.45 -9.06 -14.53
N ALA A 340 10.11 -10.33 -14.79
CA ALA A 340 11.08 -11.43 -14.83
C ALA A 340 12.29 -11.15 -15.77
N ALA A 341 12.08 -10.45 -16.89
CA ALA A 341 13.16 -10.06 -17.79
C ALA A 341 14.16 -9.07 -17.15
N LEU A 342 13.69 -8.17 -16.29
CA LEU A 342 14.54 -7.26 -15.54
C LEU A 342 15.30 -8.01 -14.44
N VAL A 343 14.62 -8.91 -13.72
CA VAL A 343 15.22 -9.75 -12.68
C VAL A 343 16.33 -10.64 -13.26
N ALA A 344 16.10 -11.26 -14.42
CA ALA A 344 17.13 -12.06 -15.11
C ALA A 344 18.39 -11.25 -15.45
N ARG A 345 18.25 -9.95 -15.80
CA ARG A 345 19.39 -9.05 -16.03
C ARG A 345 20.10 -8.68 -14.73
N VAL A 346 19.35 -8.47 -13.65
CA VAL A 346 19.91 -8.28 -12.30
C VAL A 346 20.75 -9.49 -11.90
N GLU A 347 20.23 -10.71 -12.08
CA GLU A 347 20.95 -11.96 -11.80
C GLU A 347 22.20 -12.14 -12.68
N ALA A 348 22.12 -11.75 -13.96
CA ALA A 348 23.26 -11.79 -14.86
C ALA A 348 24.38 -10.84 -14.39
N LEU A 349 24.06 -9.58 -14.06
CA LEU A 349 25.06 -8.63 -13.55
C LEU A 349 25.61 -9.06 -12.19
N ALA A 350 24.75 -9.55 -11.30
CA ALA A 350 25.15 -10.09 -9.99
C ALA A 350 26.20 -11.19 -10.17
N ARG A 351 25.96 -12.17 -11.05
CA ARG A 351 26.93 -13.23 -11.37
C ARG A 351 28.23 -12.69 -11.93
N GLN A 352 28.17 -11.76 -12.88
CA GLN A 352 29.35 -11.16 -13.51
C GLN A 352 30.25 -10.44 -12.48
N GLN A 353 29.65 -9.77 -11.50
CA GLN A 353 30.36 -8.99 -10.48
C GLN A 353 30.59 -9.76 -9.17
N GLN A 354 30.34 -11.08 -9.17
CA GLN A 354 30.40 -11.96 -7.99
C GLN A 354 29.63 -11.36 -6.79
N ALA A 355 28.47 -10.77 -7.07
CA ALA A 355 27.54 -10.18 -6.13
C ALA A 355 26.24 -11.00 -6.09
N THR A 356 25.30 -10.61 -5.23
CA THR A 356 23.94 -11.19 -5.19
C THR A 356 22.94 -10.22 -5.82
N PRO A 357 21.75 -10.70 -6.27
CA PRO A 357 20.67 -9.82 -6.71
C PRO A 357 20.33 -8.74 -5.68
N PHE A 358 20.34 -9.08 -4.39
CA PHE A 358 20.18 -8.11 -3.30
C PHE A 358 21.17 -6.95 -3.38
N MET A 359 22.47 -7.22 -3.57
CA MET A 359 23.51 -6.19 -3.64
C MET A 359 23.34 -5.27 -4.86
N VAL A 360 22.91 -5.82 -6.00
CA VAL A 360 22.61 -5.03 -7.22
C VAL A 360 21.43 -4.10 -6.99
N LEU A 361 20.34 -4.62 -6.44
CA LEU A 361 19.14 -3.83 -6.17
C LEU A 361 19.40 -2.78 -5.08
N LEU A 362 20.14 -3.12 -4.02
CA LEU A 362 20.58 -2.19 -2.98
C LEU A 362 21.45 -1.06 -3.56
N ALA A 363 22.44 -1.38 -4.38
CA ALA A 363 23.30 -0.38 -5.04
C ALA A 363 22.47 0.59 -5.91
N SER A 364 21.50 0.06 -6.66
CA SER A 364 20.60 0.91 -7.47
C SER A 364 19.71 1.81 -6.61
N PHE A 365 19.29 1.34 -5.44
CA PHE A 365 18.49 2.10 -4.50
C PHE A 365 19.33 3.17 -3.78
N GLN A 366 20.56 2.86 -3.38
CA GLN A 366 21.54 3.84 -2.88
C GLN A 366 21.81 4.94 -3.91
N TRP A 367 21.92 4.57 -5.19
CA TRP A 367 22.09 5.53 -6.27
C TRP A 367 20.88 6.46 -6.41
N LEU A 368 19.66 5.93 -6.36
CA LEU A 368 18.44 6.74 -6.35
C LEU A 368 18.49 7.78 -5.22
N LEU A 369 18.80 7.37 -4.00
CA LEU A 369 18.85 8.26 -2.84
C LEU A 369 19.92 9.34 -2.97
N HIS A 370 21.12 8.99 -3.47
CA HIS A 370 22.17 9.95 -3.80
C HIS A 370 21.68 11.01 -4.77
N ARG A 371 20.95 10.60 -5.82
CA ARG A 371 20.40 11.53 -6.81
C ARG A 371 19.28 12.42 -6.28
N LEU A 372 18.46 11.91 -5.38
CA LEU A 372 17.35 12.66 -4.79
C LEU A 372 17.83 13.69 -3.76
N THR A 373 18.79 13.30 -2.94
CA THR A 373 19.23 14.08 -1.77
C THR A 373 20.49 14.89 -2.02
N LEU A 374 21.22 14.57 -3.11
CA LEU A 374 22.58 15.04 -3.37
C LEU A 374 23.56 14.70 -2.24
N ALA A 375 23.21 13.74 -1.37
CA ALA A 375 24.06 13.29 -0.30
C ALA A 375 25.05 12.23 -0.83
N ASP A 376 26.32 12.42 -0.48
CA ASP A 376 27.39 11.49 -0.84
C ASP A 376 27.57 10.39 0.23
N ASP A 377 26.91 10.49 1.38
CA ASP A 377 26.97 9.52 2.48
C ASP A 377 25.55 9.11 2.88
N ILE A 378 25.25 7.82 2.75
CA ILE A 378 23.88 7.28 2.88
C ILE A 378 23.93 6.05 3.77
N VAL A 379 22.97 5.96 4.69
CA VAL A 379 22.77 4.78 5.55
C VAL A 379 21.38 4.21 5.29
N ILE A 380 21.32 2.92 4.95
CA ILE A 380 20.08 2.17 4.71
C ILE A 380 20.08 0.94 5.60
N GLY A 381 18.97 0.63 6.24
CA GLY A 381 18.82 -0.60 7.01
C GLY A 381 18.49 -1.79 6.12
N THR A 382 18.98 -2.97 6.51
CA THR A 382 18.48 -4.26 6.01
C THR A 382 18.14 -5.18 7.17
N ASP A 383 17.10 -5.99 7.00
CA ASP A 383 16.77 -7.04 7.96
C ASP A 383 17.66 -8.26 7.75
N VAL A 384 18.00 -8.91 8.87
CA VAL A 384 18.62 -10.24 8.89
C VAL A 384 17.85 -11.14 9.85
N ALA A 385 17.76 -12.43 9.53
CA ALA A 385 16.93 -13.37 10.28
C ALA A 385 17.42 -13.64 11.71
N GLY A 386 18.70 -13.38 12.02
CA GLY A 386 19.29 -13.62 13.36
C GLY A 386 19.38 -15.08 13.79
N ARG A 387 19.16 -16.03 12.87
CA ARG A 387 19.18 -17.49 13.11
C ARG A 387 20.48 -18.09 12.60
N CYS A 388 21.59 -17.72 13.22
CA CYS A 388 22.93 -18.16 12.84
C CYS A 388 23.30 -19.55 13.39
N HIS A 389 22.33 -20.34 13.87
CA HIS A 389 22.51 -21.72 14.35
C HIS A 389 21.36 -22.59 13.84
N SER A 390 21.64 -23.80 13.36
CA SER A 390 20.63 -24.71 12.77
C SER A 390 19.50 -25.02 13.73
N ASP A 391 19.82 -25.21 15.02
CA ASP A 391 18.83 -25.59 16.04
C ASP A 391 17.86 -24.45 16.39
N LEU A 392 18.10 -23.23 15.89
CA LEU A 392 17.19 -22.10 16.04
C LEU A 392 16.20 -21.99 14.87
N GLU A 393 16.41 -22.72 13.76
CA GLU A 393 15.60 -22.57 12.53
C GLU A 393 14.13 -22.97 12.74
N GLY A 394 13.85 -23.88 13.67
CA GLY A 394 12.50 -24.38 13.99
C GLY A 394 11.79 -23.68 15.17
N LEU A 395 12.37 -22.61 15.74
CA LEU A 395 11.82 -21.94 16.92
C LEU A 395 10.93 -20.74 16.56
N ILE A 396 9.82 -20.56 17.26
CA ILE A 396 9.07 -19.30 17.24
C ILE A 396 9.70 -18.32 18.23
N GLY A 397 10.09 -17.14 17.75
CA GLY A 397 10.81 -16.15 18.55
C GLY A 397 11.14 -14.85 17.83
N PHE A 398 11.65 -13.86 18.57
CA PHE A 398 12.04 -12.56 18.02
C PHE A 398 13.55 -12.52 17.72
N PHE A 399 13.95 -13.06 16.56
CA PHE A 399 15.37 -13.17 16.17
C PHE A 399 15.81 -12.07 15.20
N VAL A 400 14.88 -11.48 14.45
CA VAL A 400 15.20 -10.46 13.44
C VAL A 400 16.05 -9.31 14.01
N ASN A 401 17.12 -8.97 13.29
CA ASN A 401 17.96 -7.83 13.59
C ASN A 401 18.02 -6.89 12.38
N VAL A 402 18.30 -5.61 12.61
CA VAL A 402 18.45 -4.60 11.56
C VAL A 402 19.92 -4.20 11.48
N LEU A 403 20.50 -4.19 10.28
CA LEU A 403 21.89 -3.80 10.05
C LEU A 403 21.95 -2.50 9.23
N PRO A 404 22.65 -1.45 9.70
CA PRO A 404 22.86 -0.24 8.93
C PRO A 404 23.96 -0.44 7.88
N LEU A 405 23.61 -0.32 6.61
CA LEU A 405 24.52 -0.40 5.48
C LEU A 405 24.86 1.02 5.01
N ARG A 406 26.11 1.42 5.25
CA ARG A 406 26.63 2.74 4.87
C ARG A 406 27.32 2.69 3.50
N SER A 407 26.94 3.59 2.61
CA SER A 407 27.59 3.81 1.31
C SER A 407 28.08 5.24 1.19
N ARG A 408 29.30 5.41 0.65
CA ARG A 408 29.89 6.70 0.32
C ARG A 408 30.12 6.78 -1.19
N ILE A 409 29.39 7.65 -1.88
CA ILE A 409 29.33 7.74 -3.33
C ILE A 409 30.13 8.97 -3.77
N ALA A 410 31.12 8.78 -4.65
CA ALA A 410 31.92 9.86 -5.20
C ALA A 410 31.38 10.30 -6.57
N ALA A 411 31.60 11.57 -6.93
CA ALA A 411 31.10 12.18 -8.17
C ALA A 411 31.57 11.47 -9.47
N GLY A 412 32.67 10.73 -9.42
CA GLY A 412 33.25 9.98 -10.54
C GLY A 412 32.94 8.48 -10.55
N ASP A 413 32.22 7.96 -9.56
CA ASP A 413 31.92 6.54 -9.48
C ASP A 413 31.03 6.11 -10.66
N ASP A 414 31.22 4.87 -11.13
CA ASP A 414 30.27 4.17 -12.00
C ASP A 414 29.42 3.18 -11.18
N PHE A 415 28.49 2.49 -11.83
CA PHE A 415 27.63 1.54 -11.13
C PHE A 415 28.40 0.30 -10.63
N ASN A 416 29.46 -0.12 -11.32
CA ASN A 416 30.29 -1.24 -10.87
C ASN A 416 31.03 -0.91 -9.57
N ALA A 417 31.56 0.31 -9.45
CA ALA A 417 32.22 0.79 -8.25
C ALA A 417 31.25 0.83 -7.06
N LEU A 418 30.03 1.34 -7.28
CA LEU A 418 28.97 1.35 -6.26
C LEU A 418 28.54 -0.07 -5.86
N LEU A 419 28.37 -0.98 -6.83
CA LEU A 419 28.06 -2.38 -6.56
C LEU A 419 29.17 -3.09 -5.78
N ALA A 420 30.44 -2.83 -6.11
CA ALA A 420 31.57 -3.35 -5.37
C ALA A 420 31.59 -2.83 -3.92
N GLN A 421 31.24 -1.56 -3.69
CA GLN A 421 31.08 -1.01 -2.36
C GLN A 421 29.90 -1.65 -1.61
N ALA A 422 28.72 -1.74 -2.24
CA ALA A 422 27.55 -2.39 -1.66
C ALA A 422 27.85 -3.84 -1.27
N ARG A 423 28.57 -4.58 -2.11
CA ARG A 423 29.05 -5.94 -1.81
C ARG A 423 29.94 -5.95 -0.57
N ARG A 424 30.99 -5.12 -0.51
CA ARG A 424 31.90 -5.06 0.66
C ARG A 424 31.14 -4.73 1.94
N THR A 425 30.38 -3.62 1.95
CA THR A 425 29.62 -3.19 3.13
C THR A 425 28.61 -4.26 3.58
N THR A 426 27.92 -4.91 2.65
CA THR A 426 26.95 -5.97 2.98
C THR A 426 27.64 -7.18 3.61
N LEU A 427 28.76 -7.64 3.05
CA LEU A 427 29.51 -8.78 3.60
C LEU A 427 30.09 -8.46 4.98
N ASP A 428 30.69 -7.29 5.14
CA ASP A 428 31.25 -6.86 6.42
C ASP A 428 30.14 -6.73 7.48
N ALA A 429 28.97 -6.19 7.12
CA ALA A 429 27.81 -6.13 8.01
C ALA A 429 27.30 -7.52 8.41
N PHE A 430 27.21 -8.46 7.46
CA PHE A 430 26.76 -9.83 7.75
C PHE A 430 27.75 -10.62 8.61
N GLU A 431 29.06 -10.37 8.50
CA GLU A 431 30.05 -10.97 9.39
C GLU A 431 29.95 -10.43 10.84
N HIS A 432 29.30 -9.29 11.05
CA HIS A 432 29.13 -8.65 12.36
C HIS A 432 27.65 -8.48 12.76
N GLN A 433 26.79 -9.39 12.30
CA GLN A 433 25.34 -9.27 12.42
C GLN A 433 24.75 -9.62 13.80
N ASP A 434 25.52 -10.25 14.68
CA ASP A 434 24.99 -10.77 15.96
C ASP A 434 24.79 -9.65 17.00
N LEU A 435 25.41 -8.49 16.81
CA LEU A 435 25.22 -7.33 17.68
C LEU A 435 23.83 -6.71 17.42
N PRO A 436 22.95 -6.62 18.42
CA PRO A 436 21.62 -6.04 18.24
C PRO A 436 21.69 -4.57 17.83
N PHE A 437 20.74 -4.13 17.01
CA PHE A 437 20.68 -2.78 16.47
C PHE A 437 20.86 -1.66 17.52
N ASP A 438 20.29 -1.77 18.72
CA ASP A 438 20.44 -0.73 19.74
C ASP A 438 21.86 -0.61 20.28
N ARG A 439 22.57 -1.73 20.36
CA ARG A 439 24.01 -1.73 20.70
C ARG A 439 24.84 -1.17 19.56
N ILE A 440 24.41 -1.35 18.30
CA ILE A 440 25.01 -0.66 17.14
C ILE A 440 24.81 0.86 17.26
N VAL A 441 23.59 1.33 17.59
CA VAL A 441 23.28 2.75 17.82
C VAL A 441 24.15 3.33 18.94
N GLU A 442 24.29 2.61 20.07
CA GLU A 442 25.15 2.99 21.19
C GLU A 442 26.63 3.06 20.79
N ALA A 443 27.14 2.03 20.10
CA ALA A 443 28.53 1.99 19.64
C ALA A 443 28.85 3.10 18.62
N ALA A 444 27.89 3.46 17.77
CA ALA A 444 28.00 4.56 16.82
C ALA A 444 27.90 5.96 17.47
N GLY A 445 27.46 6.06 18.73
CA GLY A 445 27.25 7.34 19.43
C GLY A 445 26.17 8.21 18.80
N THR A 446 25.17 7.60 18.15
CA THR A 446 24.12 8.34 17.42
C THR A 446 23.08 8.90 18.40
N PRO A 447 22.73 10.20 18.33
CA PRO A 447 21.70 10.77 19.20
C PRO A 447 20.33 10.17 18.91
N ARG A 448 19.54 9.98 19.97
CA ARG A 448 18.14 9.55 19.87
C ARG A 448 17.23 10.78 19.83
N ASP A 449 16.32 10.83 18.87
CA ASP A 449 15.31 11.88 18.71
C ASP A 449 13.93 11.23 18.58
N ARG A 450 12.85 11.91 19.02
CA ARG A 450 11.48 11.38 18.95
C ARG A 450 10.86 11.52 17.56
N ARG A 451 11.50 12.28 16.66
CA ARG A 451 10.99 12.61 15.32
C ARG A 451 11.42 11.62 14.24
N TRP A 452 12.43 10.78 14.49
CA TRP A 452 12.94 9.80 13.53
C TRP A 452 13.68 8.65 14.21
N ASN A 453 13.83 7.54 13.51
CA ASN A 453 14.62 6.41 13.97
C ASN A 453 16.13 6.71 13.93
N PRO A 454 16.90 6.31 14.95
CA PRO A 454 18.36 6.49 14.95
C PRO A 454 19.00 5.64 13.84
N LEU A 455 20.01 6.18 13.16
CA LEU A 455 20.79 5.57 12.06
C LEU A 455 20.02 5.17 10.78
N VAL A 456 18.81 4.64 10.89
CA VAL A 456 18.08 4.01 9.80
C VAL A 456 16.71 4.64 9.65
N GLN A 457 16.56 5.49 8.64
CA GLN A 457 15.27 6.04 8.22
C GLN A 457 14.60 5.22 7.11
N LEU A 458 15.41 4.50 6.33
CA LEU A 458 14.98 3.70 5.19
C LEU A 458 15.37 2.25 5.39
N LEU A 459 14.42 1.35 5.16
CA LEU A 459 14.66 -0.09 5.18
C LEU A 459 14.60 -0.65 3.75
N PHE A 460 15.52 -1.55 3.41
CA PHE A 460 15.55 -2.26 2.13
C PHE A 460 15.72 -3.76 2.39
N VAL A 461 14.74 -4.57 1.98
CA VAL A 461 14.67 -5.99 2.31
C VAL A 461 14.33 -6.80 1.06
N LEU A 462 15.13 -7.82 0.77
CA LEU A 462 14.76 -8.89 -0.17
C LEU A 462 14.35 -10.12 0.66
N GLN A 463 13.06 -10.44 0.68
CA GLN A 463 12.52 -11.57 1.40
C GLN A 463 13.08 -12.88 0.86
N ASN A 464 13.73 -13.61 1.77
CA ASN A 464 14.24 -14.95 1.55
C ASN A 464 13.89 -15.85 2.77
N THR A 465 12.85 -15.48 3.51
CA THR A 465 12.31 -16.28 4.61
C THR A 465 11.39 -17.38 4.06
N PRO A 466 11.22 -18.52 4.76
CA PRO A 466 10.32 -19.57 4.32
C PRO A 466 8.88 -19.04 4.19
N ALA A 467 8.28 -19.20 3.01
CA ALA A 467 6.86 -18.96 2.84
C ALA A 467 6.09 -20.14 3.43
N GLY A 468 5.55 -19.98 4.65
CA GLY A 468 4.71 -21.00 5.27
C GLY A 468 3.45 -21.25 4.44
N GLN A 469 3.07 -22.51 4.29
CA GLN A 469 1.89 -22.93 3.55
C GLN A 469 0.79 -23.30 4.54
N LEU A 470 -0.22 -22.44 4.68
CA LEU A 470 -1.41 -22.73 5.49
C LEU A 470 -2.34 -23.71 4.76
N ALA A 471 -1.82 -24.88 4.37
CA ALA A 471 -2.49 -25.90 3.59
C ALA A 471 -3.32 -26.82 4.50
N MET A 472 -4.55 -26.41 4.78
CA MET A 472 -5.47 -27.14 5.65
C MET A 472 -6.34 -28.13 4.84
N PRO A 473 -6.48 -29.41 5.25
CA PRO A 473 -7.27 -30.38 4.49
C PRO A 473 -8.73 -29.96 4.32
N GLY A 474 -9.18 -29.87 3.06
CA GLY A 474 -10.55 -29.50 2.72
C GLY A 474 -10.89 -28.02 2.90
N ILE A 475 -9.91 -27.16 3.22
CA ILE A 475 -10.11 -25.73 3.45
C ILE A 475 -9.25 -24.92 2.49
N ASP A 476 -9.87 -24.02 1.74
CA ASP A 476 -9.19 -22.98 0.99
C ASP A 476 -8.88 -21.81 1.93
N ALA A 477 -7.59 -21.62 2.26
CA ALA A 477 -7.10 -20.61 3.19
C ALA A 477 -6.39 -19.48 2.43
N VAL A 478 -6.97 -18.28 2.48
CA VAL A 478 -6.44 -17.09 1.81
C VAL A 478 -6.17 -15.99 2.83
N ILE A 479 -4.89 -15.61 2.97
CA ILE A 479 -4.50 -14.46 3.79
C ILE A 479 -5.01 -13.18 3.12
N LEU A 480 -5.78 -12.39 3.85
CA LEU A 480 -6.32 -11.12 3.38
C LEU A 480 -5.30 -9.99 3.63
N PRO A 481 -5.21 -8.99 2.72
CA PRO A 481 -4.47 -7.77 3.00
C PRO A 481 -5.03 -7.08 4.26
N PRO A 482 -4.18 -6.51 5.13
CA PRO A 482 -4.66 -5.78 6.29
C PRO A 482 -5.39 -4.51 5.87
N LEU A 483 -6.42 -4.16 6.64
CA LEU A 483 -7.26 -2.98 6.39
C LEU A 483 -6.54 -1.67 6.71
N GLU A 484 -5.55 -1.71 7.62
CA GLU A 484 -4.74 -0.56 8.02
C GLU A 484 -3.26 -0.91 7.93
N ARG A 485 -2.47 0.03 7.43
CA ARG A 485 -1.01 -0.09 7.35
C ARG A 485 -0.37 0.82 8.38
N SER A 486 0.66 0.30 9.03
CA SER A 486 1.56 1.08 9.87
C SER A 486 2.95 1.09 9.25
N SER A 487 3.68 2.20 9.44
CA SER A 487 5.08 2.32 9.04
C SER A 487 5.94 2.60 10.26
N LYS A 488 6.94 1.74 10.49
CA LYS A 488 7.93 1.93 11.56
C LYS A 488 9.09 2.83 11.11
N PHE A 489 9.33 2.92 9.81
CA PHE A 489 10.38 3.70 9.17
C PHE A 489 9.75 4.83 8.35
N ASP A 490 10.57 5.77 7.88
CA ASP A 490 10.07 6.77 6.92
C ASP A 490 9.62 6.06 5.65
N MET A 491 10.44 5.12 5.17
CA MET A 491 10.06 4.17 4.13
C MET A 491 10.74 2.81 4.33
N ALA A 492 10.09 1.74 3.89
CA ALA A 492 10.59 0.38 3.88
C ALA A 492 10.19 -0.29 2.56
N LEU A 493 11.18 -0.72 1.78
CA LEU A 493 10.98 -1.43 0.52
C LEU A 493 11.25 -2.91 0.71
N PHE A 494 10.19 -3.71 0.56
CA PHE A 494 10.24 -5.16 0.60
C PHE A 494 10.14 -5.73 -0.82
N LEU A 495 11.00 -6.68 -1.14
CA LEU A 495 11.04 -7.36 -2.43
C LEU A 495 10.85 -8.86 -2.19
N GLU A 496 9.91 -9.48 -2.90
CA GLU A 496 9.56 -10.89 -2.71
C GLU A 496 9.63 -11.66 -4.04
N PRO A 497 10.37 -12.80 -4.09
CA PRO A 497 10.35 -13.70 -5.24
C PRO A 497 8.97 -14.24 -5.56
N ARG A 498 8.63 -14.28 -6.84
CA ARG A 498 7.41 -14.91 -7.36
C ARG A 498 7.76 -16.16 -8.16
N ALA A 499 6.80 -17.09 -8.24
CA ALA A 499 6.95 -18.34 -8.99
C ALA A 499 7.17 -18.12 -10.51
N ASP A 500 6.77 -16.96 -11.04
CA ASP A 500 6.94 -16.57 -12.45
C ASP A 500 8.33 -15.96 -12.75
N GLY A 501 9.23 -15.90 -11.76
CA GLY A 501 10.57 -15.31 -11.88
C GLY A 501 10.60 -13.78 -11.77
N ALA A 502 9.46 -13.12 -11.52
CA ALA A 502 9.41 -11.70 -11.19
C ALA A 502 9.67 -11.45 -9.69
N LEU A 503 9.93 -10.19 -9.32
CA LEU A 503 9.92 -9.77 -7.91
C LEU A 503 8.69 -8.89 -7.67
N ALA A 504 7.86 -9.27 -6.70
CA ALA A 504 6.88 -8.35 -6.14
C ALA A 504 7.60 -7.33 -5.26
N ALA A 505 7.23 -6.06 -5.36
CA ALA A 505 7.76 -4.99 -4.53
C ALA A 505 6.62 -4.37 -3.72
N GLU A 506 6.78 -4.31 -2.40
CA GLU A 506 5.91 -3.61 -1.47
C GLU A 506 6.71 -2.48 -0.80
N TRP A 507 6.37 -1.23 -1.13
CA TRP A 507 6.99 -0.05 -0.54
C TRP A 507 6.05 0.54 0.49
N VAL A 508 6.33 0.28 1.76
CA VAL A 508 5.61 0.84 2.91
C VAL A 508 6.24 2.18 3.29
N TYR A 509 5.44 3.20 3.53
CA TYR A 509 5.95 4.53 3.88
C TYR A 509 5.06 5.25 4.88
N ALA A 510 5.65 6.17 5.64
CA ALA A 510 4.92 7.01 6.58
C ALA A 510 4.03 8.01 5.81
N SER A 511 2.71 7.85 5.92
CA SER A 511 1.73 8.70 5.22
C SER A 511 1.71 10.14 5.75
N ALA A 512 2.25 10.35 6.95
CA ALA A 512 2.51 11.66 7.53
C ALA A 512 3.70 12.40 6.91
N LEU A 513 4.54 11.73 6.11
CA LEU A 513 5.73 12.31 5.47
C LEU A 513 5.64 12.35 3.94
N PHE A 514 4.97 11.36 3.33
CA PHE A 514 4.92 11.20 1.88
C PHE A 514 3.49 11.05 1.35
N ARG A 515 3.25 11.60 0.17
CA ARG A 515 2.04 11.41 -0.63
C ARG A 515 2.19 10.14 -1.48
N PRO A 516 1.11 9.39 -1.73
CA PRO A 516 1.16 8.21 -2.59
C PRO A 516 1.75 8.45 -3.99
N ASP A 517 1.40 9.58 -4.62
CA ASP A 517 1.90 9.90 -5.96
C ASP A 517 3.41 10.21 -5.96
N SER A 518 3.95 10.76 -4.86
CA SER A 518 5.39 10.99 -4.71
C SER A 518 6.17 9.68 -4.61
N VAL A 519 5.67 8.72 -3.82
CA VAL A 519 6.27 7.38 -3.72
C VAL A 519 6.17 6.60 -5.04
N ALA A 520 5.06 6.74 -5.77
CA ALA A 520 4.93 6.14 -7.11
C ALA A 520 6.00 6.66 -8.08
N ARG A 521 6.23 7.97 -8.12
CA ARG A 521 7.30 8.56 -8.95
C ARG A 521 8.69 8.13 -8.51
N LEU A 522 8.93 7.93 -7.21
CA LEU A 522 10.17 7.36 -6.70
C LEU A 522 10.39 5.92 -7.19
N ALA A 523 9.32 5.11 -7.24
CA ALA A 523 9.38 3.75 -7.78
C ALA A 523 9.70 3.74 -9.29
N ASP A 524 9.04 4.59 -10.08
CA ASP A 524 9.31 4.72 -11.51
C ASP A 524 10.76 5.19 -11.76
N ALA A 525 11.22 6.18 -11.00
CA ALA A 525 12.59 6.68 -11.06
C ALA A 525 13.61 5.58 -10.70
N TRP A 526 13.33 4.79 -9.67
CA TRP A 526 14.19 3.68 -9.27
C TRP A 526 14.28 2.60 -10.36
N LEU A 527 13.15 2.19 -10.94
CA LEU A 527 13.13 1.19 -12.01
C LEU A 527 13.84 1.70 -13.27
N GLY A 528 13.66 2.97 -13.62
CA GLY A 528 14.37 3.60 -14.73
C GLY A 528 15.88 3.68 -14.50
N LEU A 529 16.31 3.96 -13.27
CA LEU A 529 17.72 3.94 -12.87
C LEU A 529 18.30 2.53 -12.92
N LEU A 530 17.59 1.56 -12.38
CA LEU A 530 18.00 0.15 -12.41
C LEU A 530 18.18 -0.34 -13.85
N ASP A 531 17.24 -0.03 -14.75
CA ASP A 531 17.34 -0.40 -16.16
C ASP A 531 18.59 0.18 -16.83
N ARG A 532 18.90 1.45 -16.57
CA ARG A 532 20.08 2.15 -17.09
C ARG A 532 21.39 1.61 -16.51
N ALA A 533 21.43 1.35 -15.20
CA ALA A 533 22.56 0.71 -14.53
C ALA A 533 22.88 -0.65 -15.16
N LEU A 534 21.85 -1.45 -15.44
CA LEU A 534 22.00 -2.76 -16.08
C LEU A 534 22.40 -2.67 -17.56
N ALA A 535 22.05 -1.60 -18.26
CA ALA A 535 22.38 -1.41 -19.67
C ALA A 535 23.83 -0.91 -19.88
N ALA A 536 24.33 -0.05 -18.99
CA ALA A 536 25.64 0.58 -19.14
C ALA A 536 26.38 0.76 -17.79
N PRO A 537 26.73 -0.34 -17.09
CA PRO A 537 27.21 -0.28 -15.70
C PRO A 537 28.57 0.42 -15.52
N ALA A 538 29.35 0.58 -16.59
CA ALA A 538 30.64 1.28 -16.59
C ALA A 538 30.53 2.78 -16.90
N THR A 539 29.32 3.30 -17.11
CA THR A 539 29.12 4.74 -17.33
C THR A 539 29.16 5.46 -15.98
N PRO A 540 29.88 6.60 -15.85
CA PRO A 540 29.86 7.40 -14.64
C PRO A 540 28.43 7.79 -14.22
N LEU A 541 28.13 7.67 -12.92
CA LEU A 541 26.80 7.90 -12.35
C LEU A 541 26.26 9.31 -12.65
N ILE A 542 27.17 10.30 -12.79
CA ILE A 542 26.86 11.70 -13.13
C ILE A 542 26.33 11.88 -14.55
N HIS A 543 26.65 10.98 -15.48
CA HIS A 543 26.24 11.10 -16.89
C HIS A 543 24.81 10.62 -17.17
N PHE A 544 24.19 9.91 -16.21
CA PHE A 544 22.79 9.52 -16.35
C PHE A 544 21.90 10.70 -15.94
N SER A 545 21.04 11.19 -16.84
CA SER A 545 20.03 12.17 -16.46
C SER A 545 18.92 11.49 -15.65
N VAL A 546 18.64 12.02 -14.47
CA VAL A 546 17.44 11.74 -13.69
C VAL A 546 16.78 13.11 -13.54
N PRO A 547 15.46 13.24 -13.74
CA PRO A 547 14.79 14.51 -13.48
C PRO A 547 15.18 15.00 -12.07
N ALA A 548 15.45 16.30 -11.89
CA ALA A 548 15.83 16.83 -10.57
C ALA A 548 14.67 16.65 -9.58
N HIS A 549 14.91 16.74 -8.26
CA HIS A 549 13.84 16.64 -7.25
C HIS A 549 12.60 17.50 -7.57
N LYS A 550 12.80 18.75 -8.04
CA LYS A 550 11.70 19.61 -8.54
C LYS A 550 11.01 19.02 -9.76
N ASP A 551 11.76 18.54 -10.73
CA ASP A 551 11.20 17.89 -11.92
C ASP A 551 10.55 16.53 -11.60
N ILE A 552 10.97 15.79 -10.56
CA ILE A 552 10.30 14.56 -10.11
C ILE A 552 8.99 14.90 -9.39
N MET A 553 8.90 16.04 -8.70
CA MET A 553 7.65 16.51 -8.11
C MET A 553 6.71 17.13 -9.16
N ASP A 554 7.26 17.74 -10.22
CA ASP A 554 6.55 18.48 -11.27
C ASP A 554 6.36 17.70 -12.60
N SER A 555 6.89 16.48 -12.74
CA SER A 555 6.73 15.66 -13.96
C SER A 555 5.68 14.56 -13.84
N THR A 556 4.99 14.34 -14.96
CA THR A 556 4.02 13.26 -15.16
C THR A 556 4.75 11.90 -15.17
N PRO A 557 4.25 10.86 -14.48
CA PRO A 557 4.90 9.54 -14.44
C PRO A 557 5.12 8.95 -15.84
N VAL A 558 6.30 8.36 -16.05
CA VAL A 558 6.66 7.69 -17.30
C VAL A 558 6.19 6.24 -17.24
N THR A 559 5.42 5.83 -18.24
CA THR A 559 4.90 4.46 -18.39
C THR A 559 6.05 3.43 -18.44
N PRO A 560 5.95 2.25 -17.77
CA PRO A 560 7.01 1.26 -17.79
C PRO A 560 7.26 0.69 -19.20
N PHE A 561 8.54 0.43 -19.48
CA PHE A 561 9.10 -0.11 -20.73
C PHE A 561 8.24 -1.16 -21.45
N ALA A 562 7.85 -0.85 -22.69
CA ALA A 562 7.39 -1.83 -23.66
C ALA A 562 8.59 -2.60 -24.25
N ALA A 563 8.54 -3.93 -24.19
CA ALA A 563 9.55 -4.81 -24.79
C ALA A 563 9.64 -4.61 -26.32
N GLY A 564 10.85 -4.40 -26.81
CA GLY A 564 11.13 -4.17 -28.23
C GLY A 564 10.75 -5.36 -29.12
N LYS A 565 10.13 -5.07 -30.27
CA LYS A 565 9.98 -6.00 -31.39
C LYS A 565 11.06 -5.71 -32.44
N LEU A 566 11.76 -6.78 -32.83
CA LEU A 566 12.63 -6.82 -34.01
C LEU A 566 11.84 -6.52 -35.29
N ASP A 567 12.58 -5.90 -36.20
CA ASP A 567 12.17 -5.40 -37.50
C ASP A 567 11.84 -6.51 -38.52
N GLY A 568 10.91 -6.22 -39.43
CA GLY A 568 10.42 -7.15 -40.46
C GLY A 568 9.62 -6.43 -41.56
N LEU A 569 10.33 -6.06 -42.62
CA LEU A 569 9.93 -5.24 -43.77
C LEU A 569 8.64 -5.64 -44.55
N LYS A 570 7.91 -4.57 -44.95
CA LYS A 570 7.24 -4.29 -46.25
C LYS A 570 5.91 -5.02 -46.62
N LYS A 571 4.83 -4.23 -46.77
CA LYS A 571 4.39 -3.61 -48.06
C LYS A 571 3.17 -2.69 -47.90
N LYS A 572 3.20 -1.55 -48.60
CA LYS A 572 2.11 -0.58 -48.79
C LYS A 572 0.96 -1.16 -49.63
N MET A 573 -0.28 -0.75 -49.36
CA MET A 573 -1.30 -0.35 -50.35
C MET A 573 -2.46 0.44 -49.68
N PRO A 574 -3.27 1.22 -50.44
CA PRO A 574 -3.74 2.55 -50.03
C PRO A 574 -5.16 2.60 -49.45
N LEU A 575 -5.47 3.75 -48.84
CA LEU A 575 -6.79 4.16 -48.35
C LEU A 575 -7.89 4.00 -49.40
N ALA A 576 -9.01 3.40 -49.00
CA ALA A 576 -10.31 3.55 -49.67
C ALA A 576 -11.47 3.43 -48.68
N GLY A 577 -12.31 4.47 -48.63
CA GLY A 577 -13.76 4.38 -48.40
C GLY A 577 -14.26 4.05 -47.00
N ALA A 578 -14.62 5.07 -46.25
CA ALA A 578 -15.50 4.94 -45.09
C ALA A 578 -16.84 4.33 -45.51
N ARG A 579 -17.12 3.10 -45.06
CA ARG A 579 -18.47 2.55 -44.96
C ARG A 579 -19.00 2.85 -43.55
N PRO A 580 -20.29 3.18 -43.38
CA PRO A 580 -20.87 3.26 -42.04
C PRO A 580 -20.79 1.87 -41.41
N ALA A 581 -20.09 1.76 -40.27
CA ALA A 581 -20.01 0.52 -39.52
C ALA A 581 -21.43 0.08 -39.09
N PRO A 582 -21.77 -1.20 -39.20
CA PRO A 582 -23.11 -1.68 -38.85
C PRO A 582 -23.38 -1.43 -37.37
N ARG A 583 -24.59 -0.92 -37.05
CA ARG A 583 -25.13 -0.73 -35.69
C ARG A 583 -25.10 -1.99 -34.79
N ALA A 584 -24.66 -3.14 -35.31
CA ALA A 584 -24.65 -4.44 -34.65
C ALA A 584 -23.42 -4.69 -33.74
N ALA A 585 -22.56 -3.70 -33.51
CA ALA A 585 -21.34 -3.87 -32.72
C ALA A 585 -21.50 -3.60 -31.21
N ILE A 586 -22.68 -3.17 -30.75
CA ILE A 586 -22.99 -2.90 -29.35
C ILE A 586 -24.35 -3.48 -28.93
N ARG A 587 -24.51 -3.78 -27.64
CA ARG A 587 -25.78 -4.01 -26.96
C ARG A 587 -26.16 -2.76 -26.18
N GLN A 588 -27.44 -2.42 -26.16
CA GLN A 588 -27.96 -1.27 -25.41
C GLN A 588 -29.25 -1.65 -24.69
N GLY A 589 -29.43 -1.12 -23.49
CA GLY A 589 -30.64 -1.29 -22.69
C GLY A 589 -30.63 -0.38 -21.46
N PRO A 590 -31.72 -0.33 -20.69
CA PRO A 590 -31.70 0.38 -19.41
C PRO A 590 -30.77 -0.33 -18.42
N LEU A 591 -30.04 0.42 -17.59
CA LEU A 591 -29.18 -0.18 -16.56
C LEU A 591 -29.99 -0.99 -15.51
N GLN A 592 -31.21 -0.52 -15.20
CA GLN A 592 -32.16 -1.21 -14.34
C GLN A 592 -33.48 -1.42 -15.09
N ALA A 593 -34.01 -2.64 -15.09
CA ALA A 593 -35.26 -2.96 -15.75
C ALA A 593 -36.41 -2.04 -15.25
N GLY A 594 -37.16 -1.45 -16.18
CA GLY A 594 -38.28 -0.56 -15.87
C GLY A 594 -37.91 0.91 -15.60
N ARG A 595 -36.63 1.29 -15.77
CA ARG A 595 -36.19 2.70 -15.72
C ARG A 595 -35.51 3.10 -17.03
N ASP A 596 -35.91 4.23 -17.60
CA ASP A 596 -35.28 4.75 -18.84
C ASP A 596 -33.92 5.45 -18.59
N PHE A 597 -33.54 5.65 -17.33
CA PHE A 597 -32.31 6.33 -16.89
C PHE A 597 -31.49 5.43 -15.96
N PRO A 598 -30.15 5.35 -16.10
CA PRO A 598 -29.36 5.72 -17.28
C PRO A 598 -29.43 4.63 -18.37
N GLN A 599 -28.96 4.97 -19.56
CA GLN A 599 -28.77 4.00 -20.63
C GLN A 599 -27.47 3.21 -20.43
N LEU A 600 -27.52 1.87 -20.41
CA LEU A 600 -26.36 0.98 -20.45
C LEU A 600 -25.98 0.68 -21.91
N ILE A 601 -24.69 0.81 -22.23
CA ILE A 601 -24.08 0.46 -23.51
C ILE A 601 -22.93 -0.51 -23.26
N GLU A 602 -22.93 -1.63 -23.98
CA GLU A 602 -21.90 -2.68 -23.90
C GLU A 602 -21.43 -3.06 -25.31
N PRO A 603 -20.16 -3.45 -25.50
CA PRO A 603 -19.73 -4.00 -26.78
C PRO A 603 -20.40 -5.36 -27.03
N ALA A 604 -20.71 -5.64 -28.30
CA ALA A 604 -21.25 -6.94 -28.72
C ALA A 604 -20.16 -8.02 -28.88
N SER A 605 -18.88 -7.60 -28.95
CA SER A 605 -17.70 -8.46 -29.09
C SER A 605 -16.49 -7.86 -28.37
N ASP A 606 -15.63 -8.70 -27.80
CA ASP A 606 -14.42 -8.28 -27.07
C ASP A 606 -13.34 -7.64 -27.97
N ASP A 607 -13.42 -7.83 -29.30
CA ASP A 607 -12.47 -7.30 -30.28
C ASP A 607 -12.77 -5.85 -30.72
N LEU A 608 -13.75 -5.18 -30.11
CA LEU A 608 -14.13 -3.81 -30.48
C LEU A 608 -13.09 -2.80 -29.97
N ASP A 609 -12.48 -2.04 -30.88
CA ASP A 609 -11.65 -0.89 -30.53
C ASP A 609 -12.53 0.25 -29.98
N PRO A 610 -12.45 0.57 -28.66
CA PRO A 610 -13.34 1.51 -28.02
C PRO A 610 -13.19 2.93 -28.55
N VAL A 611 -11.96 3.35 -28.86
CA VAL A 611 -11.63 4.72 -29.32
C VAL A 611 -12.07 4.92 -30.77
N ALA A 612 -11.82 3.93 -31.64
CA ALA A 612 -12.26 3.97 -33.02
C ALA A 612 -13.79 3.97 -33.13
N TRP A 613 -14.46 3.13 -32.33
CA TRP A 613 -15.92 3.09 -32.26
C TRP A 613 -16.51 4.42 -31.76
N ALA A 614 -16.02 4.94 -30.63
CA ALA A 614 -16.51 6.18 -30.04
C ALA A 614 -16.39 7.36 -31.02
N ARG A 615 -15.26 7.45 -31.74
CA ARG A 615 -15.03 8.47 -32.77
C ARG A 615 -16.04 8.37 -33.92
N GLY A 616 -16.41 7.16 -34.32
CA GLY A 616 -17.40 6.91 -35.37
C GLY A 616 -18.86 7.07 -34.94
N GLN A 617 -19.15 7.13 -33.62
CA GLN A 617 -20.51 7.11 -33.07
C GLN A 617 -20.86 8.36 -32.23
N ARG A 618 -20.12 9.46 -32.36
CA ARG A 618 -20.33 10.71 -31.60
C ARG A 618 -21.79 11.19 -31.59
N GLU A 619 -22.40 11.28 -32.76
CA GLU A 619 -23.79 11.77 -32.90
C GLU A 619 -24.79 10.87 -32.18
N PHE A 620 -24.57 9.55 -32.23
CA PHE A 620 -25.39 8.57 -31.52
C PHE A 620 -25.23 8.71 -30.01
N ILE A 621 -24.00 8.84 -29.51
CA ILE A 621 -23.71 9.00 -28.08
C ILE A 621 -24.35 10.29 -27.57
N ASP A 622 -24.19 11.40 -28.29
CA ASP A 622 -24.80 12.69 -27.95
C ASP A 622 -26.33 12.66 -27.97
N ALA A 623 -26.94 12.00 -28.96
CA ALA A 623 -28.39 11.83 -29.02
C ALA A 623 -28.90 10.97 -27.85
N THR A 624 -28.15 9.94 -27.48
CA THR A 624 -28.45 9.07 -26.34
C THR A 624 -28.36 9.85 -25.04
N LEU A 625 -27.31 10.64 -24.84
CA LEU A 625 -27.14 11.45 -23.65
C LEU A 625 -28.26 12.50 -23.53
N ARG A 626 -28.62 13.18 -24.63
CA ARG A 626 -29.74 14.14 -24.63
C ARG A 626 -31.07 13.50 -24.25
N ARG A 627 -31.35 12.29 -24.74
CA ARG A 627 -32.61 11.58 -24.45
C ARG A 627 -32.64 11.06 -23.02
N HIS A 628 -31.58 10.38 -22.61
CA HIS A 628 -31.55 9.60 -21.37
C HIS A 628 -30.92 10.34 -20.21
N GLY A 629 -30.27 11.50 -20.38
CA GLY A 629 -29.61 12.26 -19.30
C GLY A 629 -28.33 11.65 -18.75
N GLY A 630 -28.14 10.33 -18.85
CA GLY A 630 -26.94 9.62 -18.43
C GLY A 630 -26.72 8.32 -19.20
N ILE A 631 -25.44 7.97 -19.40
CA ILE A 631 -24.99 6.75 -20.07
C ILE A 631 -23.96 6.03 -19.19
N VAL A 632 -24.06 4.71 -19.09
CA VAL A 632 -23.02 3.84 -18.53
C VAL A 632 -22.45 2.98 -19.66
N PHE A 633 -21.18 3.16 -19.97
CA PHE A 633 -20.41 2.30 -20.87
C PHE A 633 -19.73 1.22 -20.03
N ARG A 634 -20.04 -0.04 -20.30
CA ARG A 634 -19.49 -1.19 -19.57
C ARG A 634 -18.86 -2.19 -20.52
N GLY A 635 -17.74 -2.78 -20.13
CA GLY A 635 -17.07 -3.82 -20.90
C GLY A 635 -16.25 -3.34 -22.10
N PHE A 636 -16.05 -2.01 -22.27
CA PHE A 636 -15.23 -1.45 -23.36
C PHE A 636 -13.71 -1.68 -23.20
N GLY A 637 -13.28 -2.42 -22.17
CA GLY A 637 -11.89 -2.83 -21.99
C GLY A 637 -10.91 -1.72 -21.57
N LEU A 638 -11.40 -0.55 -21.18
CA LEU A 638 -10.58 0.56 -20.69
C LEU A 638 -10.01 0.23 -19.30
N ARG A 639 -8.70 0.36 -19.11
CA ARG A 639 -7.99 -0.02 -17.86
C ARG A 639 -7.29 1.14 -17.19
N THR A 640 -6.96 2.20 -17.94
CA THR A 640 -6.18 3.33 -17.43
C THR A 640 -6.86 4.67 -17.68
N ALA A 641 -6.50 5.68 -16.87
CA ALA A 641 -6.95 7.06 -17.07
C ALA A 641 -6.64 7.62 -18.46
N GLN A 642 -5.51 7.21 -19.07
CA GLN A 642 -5.09 7.65 -20.41
C GLN A 642 -5.95 7.04 -21.52
N GLU A 643 -6.34 5.78 -21.38
CA GLU A 643 -7.27 5.12 -22.31
C GLU A 643 -8.66 5.74 -22.19
N PHE A 644 -9.10 6.04 -20.95
CA PHE A 644 -10.32 6.79 -20.71
C PHE A 644 -10.27 8.20 -21.31
N GLU A 645 -9.18 8.95 -21.12
CA GLU A 645 -9.00 10.27 -21.73
C GLU A 645 -9.09 10.18 -23.25
N SER A 646 -8.43 9.20 -23.86
CA SER A 646 -8.49 8.97 -25.32
C SER A 646 -9.90 8.61 -25.80
N PHE A 647 -10.64 7.82 -25.02
CA PHE A 647 -12.03 7.46 -25.29
C PHE A 647 -12.96 8.68 -25.17
N ALA A 648 -12.81 9.46 -24.10
CA ALA A 648 -13.57 10.69 -23.89
C ALA A 648 -13.25 11.76 -24.95
N GLU A 649 -11.97 11.95 -25.33
CA GLU A 649 -11.56 12.85 -26.42
C GLU A 649 -12.04 12.37 -27.81
N ALA A 650 -12.18 11.06 -27.97
CA ALA A 650 -12.79 10.49 -29.16
C ALA A 650 -14.27 10.84 -29.26
N ILE A 651 -14.96 11.19 -28.17
CA ILE A 651 -16.35 11.65 -28.16
C ILE A 651 -16.39 13.17 -28.21
N ASP A 652 -15.66 13.84 -27.32
CA ASP A 652 -15.58 15.29 -27.16
C ASP A 652 -14.13 15.79 -27.23
N ALA A 653 -13.76 16.43 -28.33
CA ALA A 653 -12.37 16.86 -28.58
C ALA A 653 -11.86 17.97 -27.61
N GLN A 654 -12.74 18.61 -26.86
CA GLN A 654 -12.45 19.74 -25.97
C GLN A 654 -12.76 19.41 -24.50
N LEU A 655 -12.06 18.42 -23.93
CA LEU A 655 -12.04 18.22 -22.48
C LEU A 655 -11.30 19.38 -21.77
N TYR A 656 -11.68 19.72 -20.54
CA TYR A 656 -11.02 20.78 -19.77
C TYR A 656 -9.71 20.32 -19.12
N GLY A 657 -8.64 21.09 -19.33
CA GLY A 657 -7.37 20.94 -18.59
C GLY A 657 -7.41 21.58 -17.20
N GLU A 658 -8.14 22.69 -17.04
CA GLU A 658 -8.31 23.42 -15.78
C GLU A 658 -9.77 23.87 -15.64
N TYR A 659 -10.43 23.54 -14.52
CA TYR A 659 -11.81 23.96 -14.23
C TYR A 659 -12.06 24.18 -12.71
N ALA A 660 -12.29 25.46 -12.36
CA ALA A 660 -12.77 26.00 -11.07
C ALA A 660 -11.90 25.81 -9.81
N ASP A 661 -12.21 26.61 -8.78
CA ASP A 661 -11.40 27.03 -7.62
C ASP A 661 -11.15 25.98 -6.51
N LEU A 662 -11.20 24.68 -6.81
CA LEU A 662 -10.81 23.62 -5.86
C LEU A 662 -9.54 22.94 -6.34
N PRO A 663 -8.55 22.68 -5.47
CA PRO A 663 -7.34 21.95 -5.83
C PRO A 663 -7.69 20.50 -6.19
N LYS A 664 -7.92 20.26 -7.49
CA LYS A 664 -8.16 18.92 -8.05
C LYS A 664 -6.80 18.30 -8.38
N LYS A 665 -6.53 17.08 -7.88
CA LYS A 665 -5.28 16.37 -8.19
C LYS A 665 -5.32 15.92 -9.65
N GLU A 666 -4.28 16.25 -10.42
CA GLU A 666 -4.16 15.83 -11.81
C GLU A 666 -4.15 14.30 -11.93
N GLY A 667 -4.92 13.77 -12.91
CA GLY A 667 -5.00 12.34 -13.25
C GLY A 667 -4.63 12.03 -14.69
N GLY A 668 -4.30 13.06 -15.49
CA GLY A 668 -4.00 13.06 -16.93
C GLY A 668 -3.95 14.51 -17.44
N LYS A 669 -3.79 14.76 -18.75
CA LYS A 669 -3.68 16.15 -19.28
C LYS A 669 -4.98 16.96 -19.15
N LYS A 670 -6.14 16.30 -19.27
CA LYS A 670 -7.48 16.89 -19.16
C LYS A 670 -8.44 16.08 -18.28
N THR A 671 -7.87 15.27 -17.40
CA THR A 671 -8.62 14.43 -16.44
C THR A 671 -8.09 14.65 -15.03
N TYR A 672 -8.96 14.66 -14.05
CA TYR A 672 -8.60 14.91 -12.66
C TYR A 672 -9.19 13.84 -11.74
N ARG A 673 -8.55 13.62 -10.59
CA ARG A 673 -9.10 12.74 -9.55
C ARG A 673 -10.23 13.45 -8.82
N SER A 674 -11.21 12.67 -8.36
CA SER A 674 -12.28 13.17 -7.50
C SER A 674 -11.72 13.93 -6.29
N THR A 675 -12.40 15.01 -5.89
CA THR A 675 -12.04 15.84 -4.73
C THR A 675 -11.80 14.95 -3.49
N PRO A 676 -10.74 15.18 -2.69
CA PRO A 676 -10.52 14.41 -1.47
C PRO A 676 -11.69 14.66 -0.51
N TYR A 677 -12.55 13.66 -0.35
CA TYR A 677 -13.70 13.67 0.56
C TYR A 677 -13.63 12.39 1.41
N PRO A 678 -13.82 12.45 2.75
CA PRO A 678 -13.64 11.31 3.64
C PRO A 678 -14.37 10.07 3.14
N GLU A 679 -13.67 8.94 2.97
CA GLU A 679 -14.21 7.73 2.31
C GLU A 679 -15.47 7.20 3.01
N GLN A 680 -15.56 7.38 4.32
CA GLN A 680 -16.66 6.93 5.18
C GLN A 680 -17.88 7.86 5.17
N GLN A 681 -17.81 9.03 4.53
CA GLN A 681 -18.92 9.97 4.46
C GLN A 681 -19.56 9.97 3.08
N MET A 682 -20.87 10.16 3.02
CA MET A 682 -21.58 10.31 1.75
C MET A 682 -21.24 11.67 1.14
N ILE A 683 -20.91 11.72 -0.15
CA ILE A 683 -21.03 12.98 -0.90
C ILE A 683 -22.49 13.09 -1.29
N LEU A 684 -23.20 14.06 -0.74
CA LEU A 684 -24.62 14.29 -0.98
C LEU A 684 -24.90 14.60 -2.46
N PHE A 685 -26.13 14.36 -2.90
CA PHE A 685 -26.51 14.60 -4.29
C PHE A 685 -26.33 16.06 -4.68
N HIS A 686 -25.75 16.27 -5.86
CA HIS A 686 -25.54 17.60 -6.40
C HIS A 686 -25.42 17.59 -7.92
N ASN A 687 -25.72 18.74 -8.51
CA ASN A 687 -25.25 19.13 -9.82
C ASN A 687 -23.97 19.98 -9.63
N GLU A 688 -22.87 19.60 -10.28
CA GLU A 688 -21.59 20.29 -10.11
C GLU A 688 -21.71 21.76 -10.51
N SER A 689 -21.20 22.65 -9.67
CA SER A 689 -21.13 24.08 -9.93
C SER A 689 -22.47 24.76 -10.25
N ALA A 690 -23.61 24.16 -9.87
CA ALA A 690 -24.93 24.75 -10.13
C ALA A 690 -25.15 26.10 -9.44
N HIS A 691 -24.35 26.40 -8.41
CA HIS A 691 -24.34 27.68 -7.70
C HIS A 691 -23.43 28.75 -8.33
N LEU A 692 -22.61 28.39 -9.34
CA LEU A 692 -21.68 29.30 -10.01
C LEU A 692 -22.29 29.96 -11.26
N ASP A 693 -21.58 30.90 -11.85
CA ASP A 693 -21.95 31.58 -13.10
C ASP A 693 -21.78 30.69 -14.34
N ARG A 694 -20.85 29.73 -14.27
CA ARG A 694 -20.53 28.76 -15.33
C ARG A 694 -20.37 27.34 -14.79
N TRP A 695 -20.90 26.36 -15.52
CA TRP A 695 -20.85 24.94 -15.16
C TRP A 695 -20.59 24.04 -16.38
N PRO A 696 -19.95 22.87 -16.18
CA PRO A 696 -19.79 21.89 -17.24
C PRO A 696 -21.15 21.28 -17.56
N ARG A 697 -21.49 21.11 -18.84
CA ARG A 697 -22.67 20.35 -19.24
C ARG A 697 -22.39 18.87 -19.18
N LYS A 698 -21.26 18.41 -19.73
CA LYS A 698 -20.90 16.99 -19.77
C LYS A 698 -19.94 16.64 -18.64
N GLN A 699 -20.26 15.59 -17.91
CA GLN A 699 -19.43 15.03 -16.85
C GLN A 699 -19.19 13.56 -17.09
N TRP A 700 -17.96 13.14 -16.83
CA TRP A 700 -17.54 11.78 -17.04
C TRP A 700 -16.89 11.23 -15.78
N PHE A 701 -17.23 10.01 -15.40
CA PHE A 701 -16.63 9.28 -14.29
C PHE A 701 -16.14 7.94 -14.80
N PHE A 702 -14.85 7.66 -14.67
CA PHE A 702 -14.21 6.43 -15.07
C PHE A 702 -13.74 5.64 -13.86
N CYS A 703 -14.12 4.38 -13.79
CA CYS A 703 -13.67 3.48 -12.75
C CYS A 703 -12.37 2.76 -13.15
N GLU A 704 -11.24 3.35 -12.76
CA GLU A 704 -9.94 2.70 -12.89
C GLU A 704 -9.80 1.54 -11.88
N LEU A 705 -10.33 1.75 -10.67
CA LEU A 705 -10.35 0.74 -9.61
C LEU A 705 -11.66 0.88 -8.80
N PRO A 706 -12.56 -0.11 -8.84
CA PRO A 706 -13.75 -0.10 -8.00
C PRO A 706 -13.35 -0.34 -6.55
N SER A 707 -14.10 0.26 -5.62
CA SER A 707 -13.94 -0.06 -4.20
C SER A 707 -14.36 -1.51 -3.94
N PRO A 708 -13.64 -2.25 -3.06
CA PRO A 708 -14.06 -3.59 -2.68
C PRO A 708 -15.36 -3.61 -1.86
N VAL A 709 -15.70 -2.51 -1.17
CA VAL A 709 -16.91 -2.41 -0.34
C VAL A 709 -17.54 -1.02 -0.50
N GLY A 710 -18.79 -0.97 -0.94
CA GLY A 710 -19.55 0.27 -1.11
C GLY A 710 -19.08 1.11 -2.30
N GLY A 711 -19.19 2.43 -2.19
CA GLY A 711 -18.63 3.36 -3.19
C GLY A 711 -19.36 3.41 -4.52
N ALA A 712 -20.62 2.97 -4.53
CA ALA A 712 -21.54 3.25 -5.62
C ALA A 712 -21.58 4.76 -5.89
N THR A 713 -21.86 5.11 -7.13
CA THR A 713 -22.14 6.49 -7.53
C THR A 713 -23.63 6.57 -7.85
N PRO A 714 -24.49 6.84 -6.85
CA PRO A 714 -25.91 7.06 -7.10
C PRO A 714 -26.06 8.21 -8.08
N ILE A 715 -26.89 8.01 -9.09
CA ILE A 715 -27.24 9.02 -10.09
C ILE A 715 -28.76 9.18 -10.16
N VAL A 716 -29.22 10.40 -10.35
CA VAL A 716 -30.64 10.76 -10.31
C VAL A 716 -30.98 11.56 -11.56
N ASP A 717 -32.08 11.18 -12.21
CA ASP A 717 -32.68 12.00 -13.26
C ASP A 717 -33.42 13.19 -12.62
N CYS A 718 -32.88 14.39 -12.79
CA CYS A 718 -33.42 15.62 -12.22
C CYS A 718 -34.79 16.01 -12.83
N ARG A 719 -35.16 15.45 -14.00
CA ARG A 719 -36.50 15.62 -14.58
C ARG A 719 -37.53 14.76 -13.85
N GLU A 720 -37.15 13.54 -13.48
CA GLU A 720 -37.99 12.66 -12.65
C GLU A 720 -38.12 13.22 -11.24
N MET A 721 -37.03 13.71 -10.64
CA MET A 721 -37.06 14.40 -9.36
C MET A 721 -38.07 15.56 -9.39
N LEU A 722 -37.98 16.44 -10.39
CA LEU A 722 -38.89 17.57 -10.54
C LEU A 722 -40.35 17.13 -10.71
N ARG A 723 -40.60 16.04 -11.46
CA ARG A 723 -41.95 15.48 -11.66
C ARG A 723 -42.56 14.90 -10.39
N ARG A 724 -41.75 14.35 -9.49
CA ARG A 724 -42.21 13.78 -8.22
C ARG A 724 -42.33 14.80 -7.08
N LEU A 725 -41.71 15.97 -7.24
CA LEU A 725 -41.82 17.05 -6.28
C LEU A 725 -43.28 17.55 -6.23
N PRO A 726 -43.88 17.77 -5.04
CA PRO A 726 -45.22 18.34 -4.94
C PRO A 726 -45.30 19.67 -5.68
N ALA A 727 -46.39 19.88 -6.43
CA ALA A 727 -46.54 21.02 -7.34
C ALA A 727 -46.27 22.37 -6.64
N GLU A 728 -46.82 22.56 -5.44
CA GLU A 728 -46.65 23.79 -4.66
C GLU A 728 -45.18 24.05 -4.27
N VAL A 729 -44.42 22.99 -3.96
CA VAL A 729 -43.00 23.08 -3.62
C VAL A 729 -42.18 23.39 -4.88
N ALA A 730 -42.47 22.71 -5.99
CA ALA A 730 -41.82 22.95 -7.28
C ALA A 730 -42.05 24.38 -7.80
N GLU A 731 -43.29 24.88 -7.75
CA GLU A 731 -43.64 26.25 -8.10
C GLU A 731 -42.97 27.27 -7.18
N THR A 732 -42.81 26.95 -5.90
CA THR A 732 -42.11 27.80 -4.95
C THR A 732 -40.62 27.89 -5.29
N PHE A 733 -39.95 26.77 -5.57
CA PHE A 733 -38.55 26.78 -6.02
C PHE A 733 -38.37 27.52 -7.35
N GLU A 734 -39.30 27.36 -8.30
CA GLU A 734 -39.25 28.03 -9.59
C GLU A 734 -39.46 29.55 -9.47
N ARG A 735 -40.46 29.98 -8.69
CA ARG A 735 -40.77 31.39 -8.47
C ARG A 735 -39.73 32.09 -7.61
N LYS A 736 -39.33 31.48 -6.50
CA LYS A 736 -38.46 32.11 -5.51
C LYS A 736 -36.97 31.91 -5.80
N GLN A 737 -36.58 30.92 -6.61
CA GLN A 737 -35.18 30.61 -6.88
C GLN A 737 -34.38 30.28 -5.59
N LEU A 738 -33.06 30.07 -5.71
CA LEU A 738 -32.17 29.72 -4.61
C LEU A 738 -31.10 30.79 -4.42
N MET A 739 -30.94 31.31 -3.21
CA MET A 739 -29.82 32.17 -2.84
C MET A 739 -28.78 31.36 -2.07
N TYR A 740 -27.66 31.04 -2.71
CA TYR A 740 -26.53 30.40 -2.07
C TYR A 740 -25.70 31.46 -1.34
N VAL A 741 -25.48 31.25 -0.05
CA VAL A 741 -24.67 32.12 0.80
C VAL A 741 -23.41 31.36 1.20
N ARG A 742 -22.24 31.95 0.95
CA ARG A 742 -20.95 31.36 1.32
C ARG A 742 -20.13 32.34 2.11
N THR A 743 -19.67 31.91 3.29
CA THR A 743 -18.82 32.68 4.20
C THR A 743 -17.43 32.06 4.20
N PHE A 744 -16.45 32.80 3.67
CA PHE A 744 -15.07 32.36 3.53
C PHE A 744 -14.32 32.57 4.85
N THR A 745 -14.03 31.47 5.56
CA THR A 745 -13.37 31.50 6.87
C THR A 745 -12.22 30.51 6.90
N ASP A 746 -11.08 30.94 7.44
CA ASP A 746 -9.84 30.15 7.45
C ASP A 746 -9.91 28.89 8.35
N LYS A 747 -10.92 28.81 9.23
CA LYS A 747 -11.07 27.73 10.23
C LYS A 747 -12.07 26.64 9.83
N PHE A 748 -13.12 26.97 9.05
CA PHE A 748 -14.24 26.05 8.79
C PHE A 748 -14.50 25.79 7.29
N ASP A 749 -13.98 26.62 6.39
CA ASP A 749 -13.98 26.38 4.94
C ASP A 749 -12.66 26.91 4.37
N VAL A 750 -12.65 27.36 3.12
CA VAL A 750 -11.47 27.97 2.49
C VAL A 750 -11.39 29.47 2.81
N SER A 751 -10.18 30.02 2.90
CA SER A 751 -10.00 31.47 2.95
C SER A 751 -10.40 32.10 1.61
N TRP A 752 -10.88 33.35 1.62
CA TRP A 752 -11.21 34.03 0.37
C TRP A 752 -9.95 34.27 -0.50
N ARG A 753 -8.78 34.42 0.13
CA ARG A 753 -7.49 34.56 -0.56
C ARG A 753 -7.11 33.33 -1.34
N ASP A 754 -7.24 32.16 -0.72
CA ASP A 754 -6.97 30.88 -1.38
C ASP A 754 -7.96 30.61 -2.50
N PHE A 755 -9.23 30.99 -2.30
CA PHE A 755 -10.28 30.81 -3.29
C PHE A 755 -10.09 31.71 -4.52
N TYR A 756 -9.90 33.01 -4.33
CA TYR A 756 -9.73 33.95 -5.44
C TYR A 756 -8.28 34.04 -5.95
N ARG A 757 -7.33 33.43 -5.24
CA ARG A 757 -5.88 33.46 -5.48
C ARG A 757 -5.34 34.88 -5.61
N THR A 758 -5.81 35.77 -4.75
CA THR A 758 -5.38 37.17 -4.66
C THR A 758 -5.50 37.68 -3.23
N ASP A 759 -4.62 38.61 -2.86
CA ASP A 759 -4.67 39.34 -1.59
C ASP A 759 -5.41 40.69 -1.72
N ASP A 760 -5.84 41.06 -2.93
CA ASP A 760 -6.51 42.33 -3.20
C ASP A 760 -8.03 42.21 -3.11
N ARG A 761 -8.62 42.88 -2.11
CA ARG A 761 -10.07 42.94 -1.92
C ARG A 761 -10.79 43.60 -3.11
N ALA A 762 -10.20 44.62 -3.72
CA ALA A 762 -10.82 45.33 -4.83
C ALA A 762 -10.93 44.44 -6.08
N GLU A 763 -9.94 43.56 -6.28
CA GLU A 763 -9.97 42.56 -7.35
C GLU A 763 -11.10 41.54 -7.12
N VAL A 764 -11.27 41.07 -5.88
CA VAL A 764 -12.36 40.16 -5.52
C VAL A 764 -13.72 40.83 -5.73
N GLU A 765 -13.90 42.07 -5.27
CA GLU A 765 -15.12 42.85 -5.50
C GLU A 765 -15.43 43.04 -6.99
N ALA A 766 -14.41 43.32 -7.81
CA ALA A 766 -14.57 43.45 -9.25
C ALA A 766 -14.98 42.12 -9.91
N ARG A 767 -14.40 40.99 -9.49
CA ARG A 767 -14.79 39.64 -9.95
C ARG A 767 -16.23 39.29 -9.53
N CYS A 768 -16.59 39.59 -8.28
CA CYS A 768 -17.95 39.43 -7.78
C CYS A 768 -18.95 40.23 -8.64
N ALA A 769 -18.66 41.51 -8.86
CA ALA A 769 -19.52 42.41 -9.63
C ALA A 769 -19.69 41.93 -11.08
N ALA A 770 -18.59 41.47 -11.72
CA ALA A 770 -18.64 40.94 -13.09
C ALA A 770 -19.49 39.65 -13.20
N ALA A 771 -19.54 38.83 -12.15
CA ALA A 771 -20.33 37.60 -12.08
C ALA A 771 -21.76 37.81 -11.53
N GLY A 772 -22.12 39.04 -11.13
CA GLY A 772 -23.41 39.34 -10.49
C GLY A 772 -23.56 38.73 -9.10
N ILE A 773 -22.45 38.55 -8.38
CA ILE A 773 -22.39 38.01 -7.02
C ILE A 773 -22.39 39.18 -6.03
N GLU A 774 -23.27 39.15 -5.03
CA GLU A 774 -23.26 40.13 -3.94
C GLU A 774 -22.12 39.80 -2.97
N CYS A 775 -21.25 40.76 -2.69
CA CYS A 775 -20.10 40.59 -1.81
C CYS A 775 -20.18 41.52 -0.60
N ARG A 776 -20.05 40.95 0.59
CA ARG A 776 -20.15 41.65 1.88
C ARG A 776 -18.96 41.26 2.76
N TRP A 777 -18.16 42.24 3.15
CA TRP A 777 -17.10 42.06 4.12
C TRP A 777 -17.65 42.09 5.55
N LEU A 778 -17.31 41.07 6.33
CA LEU A 778 -17.61 40.96 7.75
C LEU A 778 -16.36 41.33 8.58
N GLU A 779 -16.51 41.37 9.90
CA GLU A 779 -15.38 41.58 10.83
C GLU A 779 -14.29 40.51 10.65
N ASN A 780 -13.06 40.80 11.07
CA ASN A 780 -11.91 39.90 10.97
C ASN A 780 -11.59 39.44 9.54
N ASP A 781 -11.74 40.32 8.54
CA ASP A 781 -11.31 40.07 7.16
C ASP A 781 -12.00 38.85 6.51
N THR A 782 -13.24 38.59 6.92
CA THR A 782 -14.07 37.50 6.42
C THR A 782 -14.94 38.00 5.27
N LEU A 783 -14.94 37.32 4.14
CA LEU A 783 -15.81 37.62 2.99
C LEU A 783 -17.07 36.75 3.05
N GLN A 784 -18.24 37.36 2.86
CA GLN A 784 -19.48 36.65 2.59
C GLN A 784 -19.97 36.98 1.18
N THR A 785 -20.39 35.96 0.45
CA THR A 785 -20.94 36.10 -0.90
C THR A 785 -22.35 35.55 -0.98
N ARG A 786 -23.20 36.18 -1.78
CA ARG A 786 -24.58 35.72 -2.03
C ARG A 786 -24.84 35.67 -3.53
N THR A 787 -25.35 34.53 -3.98
CA THR A 787 -25.58 34.28 -5.40
C THR A 787 -26.97 33.67 -5.62
N ILE A 788 -27.83 34.39 -6.34
CA ILE A 788 -29.16 33.90 -6.72
C ILE A 788 -29.02 33.03 -7.96
N CYS A 789 -29.57 31.82 -7.92
CA CYS A 789 -29.50 30.81 -8.96
C CYS A 789 -30.90 30.21 -9.22
N PRO A 790 -31.25 29.92 -10.47
CA PRO A 790 -32.52 29.24 -10.76
C PRO A 790 -32.52 27.84 -10.15
N ALA A 791 -33.59 27.48 -9.42
CA ALA A 791 -33.76 26.15 -8.87
C ALA A 791 -34.25 25.13 -9.92
N VAL A 792 -35.10 25.63 -10.82
CA VAL A 792 -35.65 24.89 -11.97
C VAL A 792 -35.16 25.59 -13.23
N ILE A 793 -34.56 24.82 -14.13
CA ILE A 793 -34.04 25.31 -15.41
C ILE A 793 -34.76 24.64 -16.57
N ARG A 794 -34.69 25.26 -17.75
CA ARG A 794 -35.03 24.64 -19.02
C ARG A 794 -33.74 24.28 -19.75
N HIS A 795 -33.55 23.00 -20.05
CA HIS A 795 -32.33 22.53 -20.72
C HIS A 795 -32.27 23.08 -22.15
N PRO A 796 -31.18 23.78 -22.55
CA PRO A 796 -31.15 24.55 -23.81
C PRO A 796 -31.20 23.69 -25.07
N MET A 797 -30.85 22.40 -24.99
CA MET A 797 -30.84 21.52 -26.16
C MET A 797 -32.07 20.60 -26.26
N THR A 798 -32.71 20.27 -25.12
CA THR A 798 -33.86 19.35 -25.10
C THR A 798 -35.18 20.06 -24.80
N GLY A 799 -35.12 21.29 -24.28
CA GLY A 799 -36.29 22.04 -23.86
C GLY A 799 -36.95 21.50 -22.59
N GLU A 800 -36.43 20.45 -21.97
CA GLU A 800 -37.02 19.83 -20.78
C GLU A 800 -36.76 20.66 -19.52
N ARG A 801 -37.71 20.63 -18.58
CA ARG A 801 -37.55 21.24 -17.25
C ARG A 801 -36.80 20.27 -16.34
N SER A 802 -35.83 20.78 -15.58
CA SER A 802 -34.98 19.97 -14.69
C SER A 802 -34.71 20.70 -13.38
N PHE A 803 -34.65 19.97 -12.28
CA PHE A 803 -34.25 20.49 -10.97
C PHE A 803 -32.73 20.50 -10.86
N PHE A 804 -32.11 21.67 -11.10
CA PHE A 804 -30.66 21.83 -11.20
C PHE A 804 -30.14 22.65 -10.03
N ASN A 805 -29.52 21.99 -9.06
CA ASN A 805 -29.19 22.63 -7.79
C ASN A 805 -28.08 21.87 -7.02
N GLN A 806 -27.67 22.45 -5.90
CA GLN A 806 -26.68 21.91 -4.98
C GLN A 806 -27.12 22.15 -3.52
N VAL A 807 -28.44 22.16 -3.27
CA VAL A 807 -29.00 22.56 -1.96
C VAL A 807 -28.56 21.63 -0.84
N GLN A 808 -28.38 20.34 -1.11
CA GLN A 808 -28.01 19.35 -0.09
C GLN A 808 -26.60 19.58 0.47
N LEU A 809 -25.67 20.12 -0.33
CA LEU A 809 -24.33 20.47 0.12
C LEU A 809 -24.23 21.86 0.79
N HIS A 810 -25.32 22.62 0.82
CA HIS A 810 -25.35 23.99 1.36
C HIS A 810 -26.33 24.16 2.51
N HIS A 811 -27.48 23.49 2.51
CA HIS A 811 -28.47 23.65 3.57
C HIS A 811 -28.04 22.93 4.85
N ILE A 812 -28.10 23.62 5.98
CA ILE A 812 -27.65 23.08 7.28
C ILE A 812 -28.43 21.86 7.76
N TYR A 813 -29.63 21.63 7.21
CA TYR A 813 -30.45 20.45 7.48
C TYR A 813 -29.71 19.13 7.20
N PHE A 814 -28.83 19.12 6.20
CA PHE A 814 -28.09 17.92 5.81
C PHE A 814 -26.75 17.74 6.55
N LEU A 815 -26.47 18.60 7.54
CA LEU A 815 -25.39 18.35 8.50
C LEU A 815 -25.87 17.35 9.55
N GLU A 816 -24.95 16.57 10.09
CA GLU A 816 -25.22 15.71 11.25
C GLU A 816 -25.81 16.56 12.40
N PRO A 817 -26.85 16.09 13.11
CA PRO A 817 -27.57 16.91 14.09
C PRO A 817 -26.66 17.57 15.14
N GLU A 818 -25.72 16.81 15.70
CA GLU A 818 -24.75 17.32 16.70
C GLU A 818 -23.84 18.41 16.08
N VAL A 819 -23.33 18.18 14.87
CA VAL A 819 -22.49 19.15 14.14
C VAL A 819 -23.26 20.41 13.81
N ARG A 820 -24.53 20.28 13.41
CA ARG A 820 -25.43 21.40 13.13
C ARG A 820 -25.63 22.25 14.39
N GLU A 821 -25.93 21.62 15.52
CA GLU A 821 -26.14 22.30 16.80
C GLU A 821 -24.88 23.04 17.27
N ASP A 822 -23.72 22.38 17.21
CA ASP A 822 -22.43 22.96 17.60
C ASP A 822 -22.05 24.17 16.72
N LEU A 823 -22.18 24.04 15.40
CA LEU A 823 -21.88 25.14 14.48
C LEU A 823 -22.84 26.32 14.68
N LEU A 824 -24.13 26.06 14.86
CA LEU A 824 -25.11 27.11 15.14
C LEU A 824 -24.83 27.81 16.47
N ALA A 825 -24.46 27.07 17.52
CA ALA A 825 -24.10 27.63 18.81
C ALA A 825 -22.82 28.49 18.73
N MET A 826 -21.85 28.09 17.92
CA MET A 826 -20.54 28.72 17.83
C MET A 826 -20.51 29.97 16.94
N VAL A 827 -21.11 29.92 15.74
CA VAL A 827 -21.02 31.01 14.76
C VAL A 827 -22.37 31.71 14.49
N GLY A 828 -23.48 31.06 14.82
CA GLY A 828 -24.81 31.53 14.47
C GLY A 828 -25.13 31.38 12.97
N ILE A 829 -26.42 31.43 12.64
CA ILE A 829 -26.93 31.16 11.28
C ILE A 829 -26.33 32.09 10.21
N GLU A 830 -26.11 33.36 10.55
CA GLU A 830 -25.61 34.40 9.63
C GLU A 830 -24.15 34.21 9.24
N ARG A 831 -23.36 33.49 10.05
CA ARG A 831 -21.92 33.24 9.80
C ARG A 831 -21.64 31.77 9.49
N MET A 832 -22.67 30.97 9.16
CA MET A 832 -22.46 29.61 8.68
C MET A 832 -21.56 29.62 7.44
N PRO A 833 -20.60 28.68 7.32
CA PRO A 833 -19.69 28.63 6.18
C PRO A 833 -20.42 28.50 4.84
N ARG A 834 -21.50 27.71 4.83
CA ARG A 834 -22.41 27.54 3.68
C ARG A 834 -23.83 27.52 4.19
N HIS A 835 -24.71 28.24 3.50
CA HIS A 835 -26.15 28.14 3.68
C HIS A 835 -26.90 28.44 2.37
N VAL A 836 -28.19 28.12 2.31
CA VAL A 836 -29.04 28.41 1.15
C VAL A 836 -30.44 28.82 1.61
N TYR A 837 -30.92 29.90 1.03
CA TYR A 837 -32.25 30.47 1.25
C TYR A 837 -33.04 30.42 -0.06
N TYR A 838 -34.32 30.77 0.01
CA TYR A 838 -35.01 31.23 -1.19
C TYR A 838 -34.38 32.52 -1.71
N GLY A 839 -34.51 32.79 -3.01
CA GLY A 839 -33.95 33.98 -3.66
C GLY A 839 -34.46 35.32 -3.11
N ASP A 840 -35.61 35.33 -2.42
CA ASP A 840 -36.16 36.48 -1.70
C ASP A 840 -35.58 36.65 -0.28
N GLY A 841 -34.65 35.80 0.14
CA GLY A 841 -34.03 35.80 1.46
C GLY A 841 -34.80 35.03 2.53
N THR A 842 -35.97 34.46 2.22
CA THR A 842 -36.72 33.65 3.20
C THR A 842 -36.08 32.28 3.43
N PRO A 843 -36.09 31.74 4.66
CA PRO A 843 -35.51 30.44 4.96
C PRO A 843 -36.30 29.31 4.27
N ILE A 844 -35.61 28.23 3.92
CA ILE A 844 -36.24 27.02 3.43
C ILE A 844 -36.47 26.09 4.62
N GLY A 845 -37.70 25.60 4.79
CA GLY A 845 -38.05 24.75 5.94
C GLY A 845 -37.34 23.39 5.92
N ASP A 846 -37.02 22.88 7.10
CA ASP A 846 -36.42 21.55 7.29
C ASP A 846 -37.33 20.44 6.74
N ASP A 847 -38.65 20.63 6.75
CA ASP A 847 -39.64 19.73 6.16
C ASP A 847 -39.52 19.65 4.63
N VAL A 848 -39.27 20.80 3.97
CA VAL A 848 -39.01 20.86 2.53
C VAL A 848 -37.68 20.18 2.21
N MET A 849 -36.63 20.43 3.00
CA MET A 849 -35.32 19.82 2.79
C MET A 849 -35.32 18.31 3.01
N ARG A 850 -36.03 17.83 4.05
CA ARG A 850 -36.30 16.40 4.26
C ARG A 850 -36.95 15.78 3.05
N LEU A 851 -38.01 16.41 2.53
CA LEU A 851 -38.71 15.96 1.34
C LEU A 851 -37.79 15.88 0.11
N VAL A 852 -36.94 16.89 -0.14
CA VAL A 852 -36.04 16.78 -1.31
C VAL A 852 -35.04 15.64 -1.10
N GLY A 853 -34.50 15.45 0.10
CA GLY A 853 -33.61 14.34 0.43
C GLY A 853 -34.25 12.96 0.16
N GLU A 854 -35.48 12.76 0.65
CA GLU A 854 -36.26 11.53 0.43
C GLU A 854 -36.55 11.28 -1.05
N LEU A 855 -36.86 12.34 -1.82
CA LEU A 855 -37.13 12.23 -3.26
C LEU A 855 -35.88 11.92 -4.07
N TYR A 856 -34.73 12.54 -3.77
CA TYR A 856 -33.46 12.21 -4.41
C TYR A 856 -33.12 10.74 -4.17
N GLU A 857 -33.28 10.27 -2.93
CA GLU A 857 -33.04 8.88 -2.56
C GLU A 857 -33.99 7.91 -3.30
N ALA A 858 -35.27 8.24 -3.40
CA ALA A 858 -36.26 7.43 -4.13
C ALA A 858 -36.02 7.40 -5.65
N CYS A 859 -35.49 8.49 -6.22
CA CYS A 859 -35.16 8.59 -7.64
C CYS A 859 -33.79 8.01 -7.98
N ALA A 860 -32.94 7.75 -6.99
CA ALA A 860 -31.57 7.29 -7.19
C ALA A 860 -31.51 5.95 -7.91
N VAL A 861 -30.60 5.86 -8.87
CA VAL A 861 -30.17 4.62 -9.48
C VAL A 861 -28.78 4.31 -8.94
N ARG A 862 -28.67 3.19 -8.23
CA ARG A 862 -27.41 2.69 -7.67
C ARG A 862 -26.93 1.48 -8.44
N PHE A 863 -25.64 1.44 -8.69
CA PHE A 863 -24.96 0.32 -9.32
C PHE A 863 -23.56 0.17 -8.74
N ALA A 864 -23.09 -1.07 -8.65
CA ALA A 864 -21.71 -1.36 -8.33
C ALA A 864 -20.84 -1.04 -9.54
N TRP A 865 -19.75 -0.33 -9.28
CA TRP A 865 -18.72 -0.08 -10.27
C TRP A 865 -18.02 -1.38 -10.66
N GLN A 866 -17.80 -1.56 -11.96
CA GLN A 866 -16.85 -2.54 -12.49
C GLN A 866 -15.62 -1.79 -12.99
N GLN A 867 -14.46 -2.44 -12.90
CA GLN A 867 -13.24 -1.88 -13.48
C GLN A 867 -13.47 -1.65 -14.98
N GLY A 868 -13.18 -0.43 -15.43
CA GLY A 868 -13.34 -0.01 -16.82
C GLY A 868 -14.67 0.64 -17.15
N ASP A 869 -15.63 0.66 -16.22
CA ASP A 869 -16.90 1.37 -16.42
C ASP A 869 -16.64 2.88 -16.62
N VAL A 870 -17.37 3.46 -17.58
CA VAL A 870 -17.41 4.91 -17.80
C VAL A 870 -18.86 5.38 -17.66
N VAL A 871 -19.10 6.38 -16.82
CA VAL A 871 -20.40 7.03 -16.69
C VAL A 871 -20.31 8.42 -17.29
N MET A 872 -21.18 8.73 -18.25
CA MET A 872 -21.32 10.05 -18.85
C MET A 872 -22.66 10.64 -18.44
N LEU A 873 -22.66 11.80 -17.80
CA LEU A 873 -23.86 12.51 -17.35
C LEU A 873 -23.98 13.88 -18.04
N ASP A 874 -25.21 14.27 -18.33
CA ASP A 874 -25.55 15.67 -18.57
C ASP A 874 -25.85 16.31 -17.21
N ASN A 875 -24.94 17.14 -16.72
CA ASN A 875 -24.99 17.78 -15.41
C ASN A 875 -26.26 18.60 -15.19
N MET A 876 -26.93 19.05 -16.26
CA MET A 876 -28.18 19.82 -16.17
C MET A 876 -29.41 18.92 -16.07
N LEU A 877 -29.30 17.64 -16.45
CA LEU A 877 -30.39 16.65 -16.41
C LEU A 877 -30.19 15.59 -15.33
N ALA A 878 -28.97 15.42 -14.84
CA ALA A 878 -28.60 14.39 -13.88
C ALA A 878 -27.79 14.96 -12.71
N ALA A 879 -28.17 14.57 -11.50
CA ALA A 879 -27.38 14.78 -10.29
C ALA A 879 -26.66 13.48 -9.92
N HIS A 880 -25.56 13.60 -9.20
CA HIS A 880 -24.79 12.46 -8.73
C HIS A 880 -24.39 12.62 -7.26
N ALA A 881 -24.11 11.49 -6.63
CA ALA A 881 -23.63 11.37 -5.26
C ALA A 881 -22.49 10.34 -5.20
N ARG A 882 -21.94 10.15 -4.00
CA ARG A 882 -21.01 9.05 -3.72
C ARG A 882 -21.37 8.43 -2.39
N ASP A 883 -21.79 7.18 -2.42
CA ASP A 883 -22.00 6.42 -1.19
C ASP A 883 -20.66 6.22 -0.46
N PRO A 884 -20.68 6.06 0.88
CA PRO A 884 -19.49 5.68 1.65
C PRO A 884 -18.84 4.41 1.09
N PHE A 885 -17.52 4.31 1.23
CA PHE A 885 -16.76 3.17 0.74
C PHE A 885 -15.55 2.85 1.63
N GLN A 886 -15.04 1.64 1.51
CA GLN A 886 -13.85 1.19 2.22
C GLN A 886 -12.87 0.53 1.25
N GLY A 887 -11.57 0.80 1.44
CA GLY A 887 -10.52 0.27 0.58
C GLY A 887 -10.32 1.09 -0.70
N PRO A 888 -9.37 0.67 -1.56
CA PRO A 888 -8.89 1.51 -2.64
C PRO A 888 -9.98 1.71 -3.70
N ARG A 889 -10.29 2.97 -4.00
CA ARG A 889 -11.23 3.37 -5.05
C ARG A 889 -10.59 4.45 -5.90
N LYS A 890 -10.49 4.23 -7.21
CA LYS A 890 -9.96 5.21 -8.16
C LYS A 890 -11.04 5.53 -9.19
N ILE A 891 -11.67 6.69 -9.00
CA ILE A 891 -12.54 7.29 -10.02
C ILE A 891 -11.84 8.51 -10.61
N VAL A 892 -11.67 8.48 -11.92
CA VAL A 892 -11.12 9.57 -12.72
C VAL A 892 -12.29 10.35 -13.32
N VAL A 893 -12.19 11.67 -13.34
CA VAL A 893 -13.27 12.54 -13.81
C VAL A 893 -12.78 13.38 -14.98
N ALA A 894 -13.66 13.58 -15.97
CA ALA A 894 -13.45 14.54 -17.06
C ALA A 894 -14.69 15.41 -17.23
N MET A 895 -14.51 16.63 -17.71
CA MET A 895 -15.59 17.58 -17.98
C MET A 895 -15.39 18.24 -19.35
N SER A 896 -16.51 18.59 -19.99
CA SER A 896 -16.53 19.31 -21.27
C SER A 896 -17.80 20.15 -21.41
N GLU A 897 -17.83 21.01 -22.43
CA GLU A 897 -18.94 21.93 -22.78
C GLU A 897 -19.41 22.87 -21.65
N LEU A 898 -18.78 24.04 -21.52
CA LEU A 898 -18.93 24.94 -20.39
C LEU A 898 -20.03 25.93 -20.75
N LEU A 899 -21.11 25.90 -19.98
CA LEU A 899 -22.25 26.78 -20.17
C LEU A 899 -22.26 27.85 -19.10
N GLY A 900 -22.64 29.06 -19.49
CA GLY A 900 -22.87 30.18 -18.58
C GLY A 900 -24.35 30.50 -18.43
N ARG A 901 -24.71 31.20 -17.35
CA ARG A 901 -26.09 31.63 -17.06
C ARG A 901 -26.80 32.32 -18.22
N ALA A 902 -26.09 33.15 -18.99
CA ALA A 902 -26.66 33.85 -20.15
C ALA A 902 -27.23 32.89 -21.22
N GLN A 903 -26.71 31.67 -21.31
CA GLN A 903 -27.16 30.66 -22.29
C GLN A 903 -28.46 29.97 -21.85
N LEU A 904 -28.85 30.03 -20.57
CA LEU A 904 -30.16 29.56 -20.12
C LEU A 904 -31.30 30.43 -20.67
N ALA A 905 -31.06 31.73 -20.89
CA ALA A 905 -32.05 32.68 -21.40
C ALA A 905 -32.27 32.57 -22.92
N GLN A 906 -31.25 32.12 -23.67
CA GLN A 906 -31.33 31.99 -25.14
C GLN A 906 -32.11 30.77 -25.62
N GLY A 907 -32.33 29.76 -24.76
CA GLY A 907 -33.13 28.56 -25.07
C GLY A 907 -34.65 28.78 -25.17
N GLY A 908 -35.12 30.03 -25.08
CA GLY A 908 -36.52 30.42 -25.29
C GLY A 908 -36.87 30.85 -26.72
N ALA A 909 -35.90 30.86 -27.64
CA ALA A 909 -36.11 31.20 -29.05
C ALA A 909 -35.45 30.16 -29.97
N ALA A 910 -36.07 28.99 -30.08
CA ALA A 910 -35.93 28.07 -31.20
C ALA A 910 -37.28 27.40 -31.47
#